data_AF-A0A7J3P2I1-F1
#
_entry.id   AF-A0A7J3P2I1-F1
#
_cell.length_a   1.000
_cell.length_b   1.000
_cell.length_c   1.000
_cell.angle_alpha   90.00
_cell.angle_beta   90.00
_cell.angle_gamma   90.00
#
_symmetry.space_group_name_H-M   'P 1'
#
loop_
_entity.id
_entity.type
_entity.pdbx_description
1 polymer ?
#
loop_
_entity_poly.entity_id
_entity_poly.type
_entity_poly.pdbx_seq_one_letter_code
_entity_poly.pdbx_strand_id
1 'polypeptide(L)'
;MIDTEQVLRELGLEYYKRVSEPSRPRRANVRFADVLPELAGAGFEIAEKRLYYHQFRTMAALSQGKNVILRSGTGSGKTEAWFVYAAKAGLRALAVYPTLALSNDQVRRLRAYSEALGKKVVIVDAPRKSELSGRQDYARLRGEVASADFVVTNPAFLLNELKRMYSAKASLLRGFLEKMDLMVIDDLDFYGPRSLAILLAMISLLRESIAPAVRFVVTTAMLKNADELAKYLTEVTGLETEVIDGDAFSPTNHTFVVLGRDLRRLWERLRTERERLVQAGAGADVLSALDDYDALRRNLYKVIEVARAAGIEVDEPVHSYLDVLERYANDDGLTLVFTRSISRAEEIARLLRERVGDRVASHHHLLSKSLREEIEEKARKGEVKVLISPRTLAQGIDIGTVIRTVHIGLPESLREFLQKEGRKGRREGIERTETVIFPSSSWDYNLLRRGLDALISWLQLPRERVMVNPANKYVTLVKGLLKLSSPVTAKQASKEELELLEELGLREGLRLNDAGKKALLKMNFYEFAPPFGIKRIRRTRDGEQYLEEISHVDLVEKFQIGCIDYTSDGIVTGFSRPSSGGKVVTGVIVEDLTESTLRRYEPLQYVLEEYTSTVRKWGQQPNVVGDYRAGLLHSEVLCVVKPPERFGRYYKIPNRAIWILQGRRPRVVRLREDLTVVTRETKTIVVPALTDGVYSDYTYGMLVEVDPRNDPDHLRLGAAFIELVLRRALLVPLETIKYDVVIAGERKFVAIHETESAGLLEHIDWMRLKELLEGYQPDGLDEALLEAVNEYAYSTLTARGMDWEVARRSAVHIVERVLATKRIRVQFMGKERVLPLPSRALRRAVVITYSFQLGEQGLATVSGTGGSLYSVAVFDGENFRVPVGIKAEGEEPDEAYLQSSALISKLVDQGFRIYVFDFDAMLEELSKLGMRSLRAKLSGLMEEGLVVDLAVLAARQLGESVTLTDVVSGLTWEGEGSATTSIDVLMRALSVSTSRRGWRERLLNSAGRKLEELARRELRALYLLSLVVDPLGNVA
;
A
#
# COMPACT_ATOMS: atom_id res chain seq x y z
N MET A 1 -8.96 -15.91 33.94
CA MET A 1 -8.02 -16.00 32.80
C MET A 1 -6.74 -16.67 33.24
N ILE A 2 -6.35 -17.78 32.61
CA ILE A 2 -5.07 -18.46 32.86
C ILE A 2 -3.92 -17.57 32.34
N ASP A 3 -2.81 -17.45 33.07
CA ASP A 3 -1.67 -16.64 32.62
C ASP A 3 -0.75 -17.44 31.67
N THR A 4 -0.66 -17.04 30.40
CA THR A 4 0.24 -17.70 29.43
C THR A 4 1.69 -17.69 29.90
N GLU A 5 2.16 -16.63 30.57
CA GLU A 5 3.54 -16.54 31.02
C GLU A 5 3.88 -17.66 32.01
N GLN A 6 2.97 -17.94 32.94
CA GLN A 6 3.12 -19.02 33.90
C GLN A 6 3.10 -20.38 33.20
N VAL A 7 2.15 -20.60 32.29
CA VAL A 7 2.04 -21.86 31.51
C VAL A 7 3.32 -22.14 30.73
N LEU A 8 3.90 -21.12 30.07
CA LEU A 8 5.14 -21.29 29.31
C LEU A 8 6.32 -21.65 30.24
N ARG A 9 6.44 -20.99 31.40
CA ARG A 9 7.50 -21.31 32.38
C ARG A 9 7.37 -22.72 32.95
N GLU A 10 6.16 -23.16 33.31
CA GLU A 10 5.89 -24.50 33.81
C GLU A 10 6.21 -25.60 32.79
N LEU A 11 6.01 -25.30 31.50
CA LEU A 11 6.33 -26.21 30.39
C LEU A 11 7.77 -26.10 29.89
N GLY A 12 8.62 -25.30 30.55
CA GLY A 12 10.01 -25.08 30.17
C GLY A 12 10.19 -24.41 28.80
N LEU A 13 9.21 -23.63 28.36
CA LEU A 13 9.21 -22.92 27.08
C LEU A 13 9.77 -21.50 27.26
N GLU A 14 10.81 -21.19 26.50
CA GLU A 14 11.37 -19.84 26.39
C GLU A 14 10.52 -18.97 25.44
N TYR A 15 10.42 -17.69 25.77
CA TYR A 15 9.59 -16.75 25.02
C TYR A 15 10.12 -15.31 25.07
N TYR A 16 9.66 -14.50 24.12
CA TYR A 16 9.69 -13.04 24.20
C TYR A 16 8.30 -12.51 24.57
N LYS A 17 8.24 -11.54 25.49
CA LYS A 17 6.99 -10.90 25.92
C LYS A 17 7.01 -9.41 25.62
N ARG A 18 5.89 -8.91 25.08
CA ARG A 18 5.62 -7.48 24.93
C ARG A 18 4.24 -7.16 25.50
N VAL A 19 4.10 -5.98 26.10
CA VAL A 19 2.83 -5.47 26.61
C VAL A 19 2.41 -4.24 25.81
N SER A 20 1.15 -4.20 25.38
CA SER A 20 0.52 -3.02 24.77
C SER A 20 -0.43 -2.35 25.77
N GLU A 21 -0.37 -1.03 25.85
CA GLU A 21 -1.22 -0.21 26.73
C GLU A 21 -2.71 -0.28 26.34
N PRO A 22 -3.63 -0.21 27.33
CA PRO A 22 -5.06 -0.19 27.06
C PRO A 22 -5.52 1.16 26.50
N SER A 23 -6.59 1.14 25.73
CA SER A 23 -7.32 2.31 25.24
C SER A 23 -8.81 2.15 25.55
N ARG A 24 -9.46 3.22 26.01
CA ARG A 24 -10.91 3.23 26.28
C ARG A 24 -11.54 4.47 25.65
N PRO A 25 -12.70 4.34 24.99
CA PRO A 25 -13.40 5.50 24.45
C PRO A 25 -13.89 6.42 25.55
N ARG A 26 -13.73 7.73 25.33
CA ARG A 26 -14.36 8.76 26.18
C ARG A 26 -15.88 8.61 26.15
N ARG A 27 -16.56 8.88 27.26
CA ARG A 27 -18.03 8.81 27.37
C ARG A 27 -18.66 10.17 27.55
N ALA A 28 -19.82 10.39 26.94
CA ALA A 28 -20.68 11.54 27.17
C ALA A 28 -21.58 11.28 28.39
N ASN A 29 -22.11 12.34 29.01
CA ASN A 29 -23.07 12.22 30.11
C ASN A 29 -24.52 12.08 29.59
N VAL A 30 -24.72 11.18 28.64
CA VAL A 30 -26.03 10.85 28.03
C VAL A 30 -26.09 9.34 27.87
N ARG A 31 -27.17 8.70 28.31
CA ARG A 31 -27.41 7.26 28.15
C ARG A 31 -28.19 6.96 26.88
N PHE A 32 -28.13 5.71 26.44
CA PHE A 32 -28.98 5.23 25.34
C PHE A 32 -30.47 5.39 25.68
N ALA A 33 -30.89 5.08 26.91
CA ALA A 33 -32.27 5.24 27.38
C ALA A 33 -32.76 6.69 27.36
N ASP A 34 -31.85 7.67 27.48
CA ASP A 34 -32.20 9.09 27.42
C ASP A 34 -32.55 9.53 25.97
N VAL A 35 -32.19 8.71 24.97
CA VAL A 35 -32.41 8.99 23.54
C VAL A 35 -33.46 8.07 22.91
N LEU A 36 -33.44 6.77 23.28
CA LEU A 36 -34.35 5.72 22.84
C LEU A 36 -34.86 4.94 24.08
N PRO A 37 -35.83 5.49 24.83
CA PRO A 37 -36.32 4.90 26.08
C PRO A 37 -36.95 3.51 25.89
N GLU A 38 -37.47 3.21 24.70
CA GLU A 38 -38.09 1.93 24.35
C GLU A 38 -37.10 0.75 24.46
N LEU A 39 -35.79 0.99 24.27
CA LEU A 39 -34.76 -0.03 24.44
C LEU A 39 -34.67 -0.51 25.90
N ALA A 40 -34.90 0.38 26.87
CA ALA A 40 -34.96 0.00 28.28
C ALA A 40 -36.20 -0.85 28.57
N GLY A 41 -37.35 -0.46 28.00
CA GLY A 41 -38.61 -1.21 28.13
C GLY A 41 -38.54 -2.63 27.55
N ALA A 42 -37.71 -2.83 26.52
CA ALA A 42 -37.45 -4.15 25.92
C ALA A 42 -36.30 -4.94 26.59
N GLY A 43 -35.72 -4.41 27.69
CA GLY A 43 -34.72 -5.13 28.49
C GLY A 43 -33.31 -5.16 27.91
N PHE A 44 -32.95 -4.26 26.98
CA PHE A 44 -31.59 -4.21 26.44
C PHE A 44 -30.62 -3.57 27.43
N GLU A 45 -29.56 -4.29 27.83
CA GLU A 45 -28.51 -3.77 28.72
C GLU A 45 -27.83 -2.49 28.19
N ILE A 46 -27.80 -2.30 26.87
CA ILE A 46 -27.20 -1.11 26.26
C ILE A 46 -27.94 0.18 26.66
N ALA A 47 -29.22 0.09 27.01
CA ALA A 47 -30.06 1.23 27.39
C ALA A 47 -29.48 1.99 28.60
N GLU A 48 -28.92 1.27 29.58
CA GLU A 48 -28.31 1.86 30.78
C GLU A 48 -26.88 2.38 30.57
N LYS A 49 -26.25 2.06 29.43
CA LYS A 49 -24.90 2.51 29.14
C LYS A 49 -24.89 3.97 28.68
N ARG A 50 -23.82 4.69 29.02
CA ARG A 50 -23.54 6.02 28.49
C ARG A 50 -23.02 5.92 27.05
N LEU A 51 -23.47 6.83 26.20
CA LEU A 51 -22.93 7.01 24.84
C LEU A 51 -21.43 7.32 24.91
N TYR A 52 -20.68 6.75 23.97
CA TYR A 52 -19.33 7.24 23.73
C TYR A 52 -19.36 8.66 23.16
N TYR A 53 -18.30 9.43 23.40
CA TYR A 53 -18.23 10.82 22.97
C TYR A 53 -18.34 10.94 21.44
N HIS A 54 -17.70 10.04 20.68
CA HIS A 54 -17.85 10.01 19.22
C HIS A 54 -19.26 9.63 18.78
N GLN A 55 -19.99 8.77 19.51
CA GLN A 55 -21.40 8.47 19.21
C GLN A 55 -22.28 9.71 19.42
N PHE A 56 -22.07 10.42 20.53
CA PHE A 56 -22.76 11.68 20.81
C PHE A 56 -22.47 12.75 19.76
N ARG A 57 -21.19 12.92 19.37
CA ARG A 57 -20.77 13.86 18.32
C ARG A 57 -21.38 13.50 16.97
N THR A 58 -21.39 12.22 16.59
CA THR A 58 -22.03 11.75 15.34
C THR A 58 -23.51 12.10 15.33
N MET A 59 -24.23 11.85 16.42
CA MET A 59 -25.63 12.24 16.55
C MET A 59 -25.82 13.75 16.43
N ALA A 60 -24.97 14.55 17.06
CA ALA A 60 -25.04 16.02 17.00
C ALA A 60 -24.80 16.53 15.57
N ALA A 61 -23.76 16.05 14.87
CA ALA A 61 -23.46 16.42 13.49
C ALA A 61 -24.61 16.06 12.54
N LEU A 62 -25.18 14.85 12.68
CA LEU A 62 -26.34 14.43 11.90
C LEU A 62 -27.59 15.27 12.19
N SER A 63 -27.78 15.72 13.43
CA SER A 63 -28.88 16.64 13.78
C SER A 63 -28.75 18.02 13.14
N GLN A 64 -27.52 18.43 12.81
CA GLN A 64 -27.23 19.68 12.10
C GLN A 64 -27.31 19.54 10.57
N GLY A 65 -27.70 18.36 10.06
CA GLY A 65 -27.82 18.13 8.61
C GLY A 65 -26.50 17.81 7.90
N LYS A 66 -25.40 17.59 8.64
CA LYS A 66 -24.08 17.31 8.07
C LYS A 66 -23.92 15.86 7.59
N ASN A 67 -22.97 15.62 6.69
CA ASN A 67 -22.41 14.29 6.48
C ASN A 67 -21.41 13.98 7.60
N VAL A 68 -21.13 12.70 7.84
CA VAL A 68 -20.18 12.27 8.88
C VAL A 68 -19.19 11.25 8.35
N ILE A 69 -17.92 11.45 8.68
CA ILE A 69 -16.89 10.42 8.59
C ILE A 69 -16.48 10.04 10.01
N LEU A 70 -16.92 8.87 10.48
CA LEU A 70 -16.58 8.34 11.80
C LEU A 70 -15.34 7.46 11.71
N ARG A 71 -14.22 7.97 12.21
CA ARG A 71 -12.95 7.24 12.27
C ARG A 71 -12.76 6.61 13.64
N SER A 72 -12.98 5.31 13.72
CA SER A 72 -12.85 4.55 14.96
C SER A 72 -12.57 3.05 14.73
N GLY A 73 -11.83 2.43 15.64
CA GLY A 73 -11.47 1.01 15.56
C GLY A 73 -12.65 0.05 15.78
N THR A 74 -12.39 -1.24 15.73
CA THR A 74 -13.40 -2.26 16.04
C THR A 74 -13.84 -2.21 17.50
N GLY A 75 -15.12 -2.49 17.78
CA GLY A 75 -15.64 -2.52 19.15
C GLY A 75 -15.98 -1.16 19.77
N SER A 76 -15.89 -0.06 19.03
CA SER A 76 -16.23 1.29 19.51
C SER A 76 -17.70 1.69 19.34
N GLY A 77 -18.58 0.76 18.96
CA GLY A 77 -20.01 1.03 18.77
C GLY A 77 -20.33 1.96 17.59
N LYS A 78 -19.65 1.76 16.45
CA LYS A 78 -19.86 2.54 15.22
C LYS A 78 -21.27 2.39 14.65
N THR A 79 -21.84 1.19 14.73
CA THR A 79 -23.22 0.91 14.29
C THR A 79 -24.22 1.74 15.09
N GLU A 80 -24.08 1.77 16.41
CA GLU A 80 -24.93 2.55 17.30
C GLU A 80 -24.80 4.07 17.07
N ALA A 81 -23.63 4.56 16.65
CA ALA A 81 -23.38 5.99 16.45
C ALA A 81 -24.35 6.65 15.46
N TRP A 82 -24.66 6.00 14.34
CA TRP A 82 -25.61 6.49 13.35
C TRP A 82 -27.04 5.98 13.61
N PHE A 83 -27.18 4.75 14.09
CA PHE A 83 -28.48 4.10 14.25
C PHE A 83 -29.35 4.83 15.27
N VAL A 84 -28.77 5.21 16.41
CA VAL A 84 -29.52 5.89 17.49
C VAL A 84 -30.20 7.16 16.98
N TYR A 85 -29.46 7.97 16.22
CA TYR A 85 -30.01 9.19 15.61
C TYR A 85 -31.06 8.87 14.54
N ALA A 86 -30.76 7.95 13.63
CA ALA A 86 -31.66 7.61 12.53
C ALA A 86 -33.00 7.07 13.05
N ALA A 87 -32.97 6.22 14.08
CA ALA A 87 -34.18 5.69 14.70
C ALA A 87 -34.98 6.78 15.43
N LYS A 88 -34.32 7.63 16.23
CA LYS A 88 -34.96 8.73 16.96
C LYS A 88 -35.64 9.74 16.02
N ALA A 89 -34.94 10.13 14.95
CA ALA A 89 -35.44 11.09 13.98
C ALA A 89 -36.38 10.48 12.93
N GLY A 90 -36.62 9.16 12.96
CA GLY A 90 -37.49 8.47 12.02
C GLY A 90 -36.96 8.45 10.58
N LEU A 91 -35.64 8.46 10.41
CA LEU A 91 -34.99 8.49 9.10
C LEU A 91 -35.03 7.13 8.42
N ARG A 92 -35.17 7.14 7.09
CA ARG A 92 -35.03 5.97 6.24
C ARG A 92 -33.57 5.79 5.86
N ALA A 93 -32.92 4.72 6.34
CA ALA A 93 -31.48 4.54 6.16
C ALA A 93 -31.10 3.26 5.40
N LEU A 94 -30.20 3.40 4.43
CA LEU A 94 -29.52 2.28 3.76
C LEU A 94 -28.18 2.02 4.46
N ALA A 95 -27.99 0.85 5.04
CA ALA A 95 -26.70 0.40 5.54
C ALA A 95 -26.02 -0.53 4.53
N VAL A 96 -24.88 -0.10 4.02
CA VAL A 96 -24.03 -0.85 3.09
C VAL A 96 -22.84 -1.41 3.87
N TYR A 97 -22.84 -2.72 4.05
CA TYR A 97 -21.74 -3.44 4.70
C TYR A 97 -20.87 -4.14 3.67
N PRO A 98 -19.55 -4.31 3.90
CA PRO A 98 -18.66 -4.95 2.94
C PRO A 98 -19.11 -6.35 2.55
N THR A 99 -19.32 -7.24 3.52
CA THR A 99 -20.06 -8.48 3.27
C THR A 99 -21.05 -8.71 4.41
N LEU A 100 -22.21 -9.27 4.05
CA LEU A 100 -23.25 -9.58 5.04
C LEU A 100 -22.81 -10.71 5.97
N ALA A 101 -22.05 -11.68 5.46
CA ALA A 101 -21.44 -12.73 6.29
C ALA A 101 -20.47 -12.17 7.34
N LEU A 102 -19.66 -11.17 6.97
CA LEU A 102 -18.78 -10.45 7.89
C LEU A 102 -19.58 -9.59 8.87
N SER A 103 -20.77 -9.14 8.51
CA SER A 103 -21.51 -8.14 9.30
C SER A 103 -22.71 -8.72 10.03
N ASN A 104 -22.82 -10.05 10.11
CA ASN A 104 -23.96 -10.75 10.70
C ASN A 104 -24.28 -10.28 12.11
N ASP A 105 -23.28 -9.95 12.93
CA ASP A 105 -23.50 -9.43 14.28
C ASP A 105 -24.11 -8.02 14.27
N GLN A 106 -23.53 -7.07 13.51
CA GLN A 106 -24.09 -5.72 13.39
C GLN A 106 -25.55 -5.78 12.89
N VAL A 107 -25.80 -6.65 11.91
CA VAL A 107 -27.12 -6.85 11.31
C VAL A 107 -28.11 -7.47 12.30
N ARG A 108 -27.69 -8.48 13.07
CA ARG A 108 -28.52 -9.11 14.11
C ARG A 108 -28.90 -8.09 15.19
N ARG A 109 -27.95 -7.28 15.66
CA ARG A 109 -28.21 -6.19 16.62
C ARG A 109 -29.16 -5.14 16.04
N LEU A 110 -28.92 -4.70 14.80
CA LEU A 110 -29.78 -3.74 14.12
C LEU A 110 -31.23 -4.24 14.02
N ARG A 111 -31.44 -5.52 13.70
CA ARG A 111 -32.76 -6.16 13.70
C ARG A 111 -33.40 -6.14 15.08
N ALA A 112 -32.69 -6.60 16.11
CA ALA A 112 -33.20 -6.67 17.47
C ALA A 112 -33.59 -5.28 18.01
N TYR A 113 -32.76 -4.26 17.80
CA TYR A 113 -33.09 -2.90 18.20
C TYR A 113 -34.29 -2.36 17.42
N SER A 114 -34.35 -2.60 16.11
CA SER A 114 -35.46 -2.09 15.30
C SER A 114 -36.79 -2.75 15.65
N GLU A 115 -36.80 -4.05 15.95
CA GLU A 115 -37.98 -4.77 16.42
C GLU A 115 -38.53 -4.18 17.72
N ALA A 116 -37.63 -3.90 18.68
CA ALA A 116 -37.98 -3.23 19.93
C ALA A 116 -38.56 -1.82 19.73
N LEU A 117 -38.18 -1.14 18.65
CA LEU A 117 -38.64 0.20 18.28
C LEU A 117 -39.85 0.18 17.33
N GLY A 118 -40.38 -1.00 16.97
CA GLY A 118 -41.48 -1.14 16.01
C GLY A 118 -41.10 -0.70 14.58
N LYS A 119 -39.82 -0.71 14.22
CA LYS A 119 -39.28 -0.31 12.92
C LYS A 119 -39.04 -1.52 12.00
N LYS A 120 -39.25 -1.35 10.71
CA LYS A 120 -39.06 -2.40 9.70
C LYS A 120 -37.64 -2.40 9.14
N VAL A 121 -36.95 -3.53 9.30
CA VAL A 121 -35.62 -3.78 8.70
C VAL A 121 -35.72 -4.86 7.64
N VAL A 122 -35.19 -4.58 6.45
CA VAL A 122 -35.10 -5.56 5.36
C VAL A 122 -33.65 -5.75 4.94
N ILE A 123 -33.19 -6.99 4.88
CA ILE A 123 -31.87 -7.33 4.33
C ILE A 123 -32.05 -7.82 2.90
N VAL A 124 -31.23 -7.32 1.97
CA VAL A 124 -31.29 -7.73 0.56
C VAL A 124 -29.87 -7.92 -0.01
N ASP A 125 -29.66 -9.06 -0.66
CA ASP A 125 -28.44 -9.40 -1.39
C ASP A 125 -28.72 -10.32 -2.59
N ALA A 126 -27.66 -10.76 -3.28
CA ALA A 126 -27.78 -11.64 -4.45
C ALA A 126 -28.34 -13.03 -4.10
N PRO A 127 -27.84 -13.74 -3.06
CA PRO A 127 -28.42 -15.01 -2.60
C PRO A 127 -29.92 -14.93 -2.30
N ARG A 128 -30.35 -13.98 -1.46
CA ARG A 128 -31.78 -13.82 -1.11
C ARG A 128 -32.64 -13.52 -2.34
N LYS A 129 -32.09 -12.81 -3.33
CA LYS A 129 -32.78 -12.57 -4.61
C LYS A 129 -32.87 -13.83 -5.46
N SER A 130 -31.87 -14.71 -5.41
CA SER A 130 -31.88 -15.99 -6.15
C SER A 130 -32.83 -17.04 -5.57
N GLU A 131 -33.19 -16.93 -4.29
CA GLU A 131 -34.19 -17.77 -3.61
C GLU A 131 -35.64 -17.48 -4.05
N LEU A 132 -35.88 -16.36 -4.76
CA LEU A 132 -37.22 -15.94 -5.18
C LEU A 132 -37.77 -16.85 -6.29
N SER A 133 -38.94 -17.44 -6.06
CA SER A 133 -39.58 -18.41 -6.97
C SER A 133 -40.66 -17.73 -7.83
N GLY A 134 -40.24 -16.75 -8.63
CA GLY A 134 -41.09 -16.13 -9.66
C GLY A 134 -41.43 -14.65 -9.47
N ARG A 135 -42.31 -14.13 -10.34
CA ARG A 135 -42.63 -12.68 -10.40
C ARG A 135 -43.36 -12.16 -9.16
N GLN A 136 -44.17 -12.99 -8.52
CA GLN A 136 -44.98 -12.61 -7.35
C GLN A 136 -44.10 -12.40 -6.11
N ASP A 137 -43.16 -13.31 -5.84
CA ASP A 137 -42.19 -13.17 -4.75
C ASP A 137 -41.33 -11.92 -4.91
N TYR A 138 -40.91 -11.62 -6.15
CA TYR A 138 -40.18 -10.38 -6.45
C TYR A 138 -41.02 -9.14 -6.15
N ALA A 139 -42.30 -9.13 -6.55
CA ALA A 139 -43.19 -7.99 -6.31
C ALA A 139 -43.43 -7.77 -4.82
N ARG A 140 -43.63 -8.86 -4.05
CA ARG A 140 -43.76 -8.83 -2.60
C ARG A 140 -42.51 -8.26 -1.93
N LEU A 141 -41.33 -8.81 -2.23
CA LEU A 141 -40.06 -8.32 -1.66
C LEU A 141 -39.83 -6.85 -2.03
N ARG A 142 -40.17 -6.43 -3.25
CA ARG A 142 -40.09 -5.02 -3.65
C ARG A 142 -40.98 -4.12 -2.80
N GLY A 143 -42.20 -4.56 -2.49
CA GLY A 143 -43.11 -3.85 -1.58
C GLY A 143 -42.60 -3.78 -0.15
N GLU A 144 -42.03 -4.89 0.36
CA GLU A 144 -41.38 -4.94 1.68
C GLU A 144 -40.20 -3.95 1.76
N VAL A 145 -39.32 -3.96 0.76
CA VAL A 145 -38.18 -3.04 0.67
C VAL A 145 -38.65 -1.58 0.58
N ALA A 146 -39.64 -1.28 -0.27
CA ALA A 146 -40.15 0.08 -0.42
C ALA A 146 -40.84 0.62 0.85
N SER A 147 -41.34 -0.25 1.73
CA SER A 147 -41.99 0.14 3.00
C SER A 147 -41.08 0.04 4.22
N ALA A 148 -39.82 -0.39 4.06
CA ALA A 148 -38.86 -0.52 5.15
C ALA A 148 -38.42 0.85 5.70
N ASP A 149 -38.03 0.89 6.98
CA ASP A 149 -37.33 2.02 7.59
C ASP A 149 -35.82 1.88 7.38
N PHE A 150 -35.31 0.65 7.53
CA PHE A 150 -33.89 0.34 7.34
C PHE A 150 -33.72 -0.75 6.28
N VAL A 151 -32.83 -0.51 5.33
CA VAL A 151 -32.41 -1.54 4.36
C VAL A 151 -30.94 -1.84 4.55
N VAL A 152 -30.59 -3.12 4.63
CA VAL A 152 -29.21 -3.58 4.74
C VAL A 152 -28.82 -4.31 3.46
N THR A 153 -27.68 -3.94 2.88
CA THR A 153 -27.16 -4.59 1.67
C THR A 153 -25.64 -4.55 1.62
N ASN A 154 -25.07 -4.95 0.48
CA ASN A 154 -23.65 -4.84 0.17
C ASN A 154 -23.41 -4.03 -1.12
N PRO A 155 -22.20 -3.48 -1.34
CA PRO A 155 -21.93 -2.63 -2.49
C PRO A 155 -22.10 -3.33 -3.84
N ALA A 156 -21.79 -4.63 -3.94
CA ALA A 156 -21.92 -5.40 -5.17
C ALA A 156 -23.39 -5.50 -5.62
N PHE A 157 -24.30 -5.74 -4.68
CA PHE A 157 -25.73 -5.75 -4.96
C PHE A 157 -26.25 -4.36 -5.33
N LEU A 158 -25.82 -3.32 -4.60
CA LEU A 158 -26.20 -1.93 -4.89
C LEU A 158 -25.73 -1.48 -6.29
N LEU A 159 -24.49 -1.81 -6.68
CA LEU A 159 -23.97 -1.53 -8.02
C LEU A 159 -24.84 -2.18 -9.10
N ASN A 160 -25.24 -3.43 -8.91
CA ASN A 160 -26.11 -4.14 -9.86
C ASN A 160 -27.51 -3.52 -9.94
N GLU A 161 -28.06 -3.05 -8.82
CA GLU A 161 -29.34 -2.34 -8.82
C GLU A 161 -29.23 -0.97 -9.52
N LEU A 162 -28.11 -0.25 -9.36
CA LEU A 162 -27.82 0.96 -10.13
C LEU A 162 -27.70 0.68 -11.64
N LYS A 163 -26.93 -0.34 -12.05
CA LYS A 163 -26.86 -0.77 -13.46
C LYS A 163 -28.25 -1.00 -14.05
N ARG A 164 -29.15 -1.65 -13.29
CA ARG A 164 -30.54 -1.88 -13.72
C ARG A 164 -31.31 -0.57 -13.87
N MET A 165 -31.23 0.34 -12.89
CA MET A 165 -31.92 1.64 -12.94
C MET A 165 -31.48 2.48 -14.15
N TYR A 166 -30.17 2.60 -14.38
CA TYR A 166 -29.62 3.37 -15.51
C TYR A 166 -29.93 2.72 -16.86
N SER A 167 -30.04 1.38 -16.93
CA SER A 167 -30.53 0.67 -18.11
C SER A 167 -32.06 0.56 -18.21
N ALA A 168 -32.82 1.35 -17.44
CA ALA A 168 -34.29 1.37 -17.42
C ALA A 168 -34.96 0.01 -17.12
N LYS A 169 -34.28 -0.89 -16.39
CA LYS A 169 -34.80 -2.18 -15.93
C LYS A 169 -35.41 -2.04 -14.53
N ALA A 170 -36.39 -2.89 -14.21
CA ALA A 170 -37.00 -2.91 -12.88
C ALA A 170 -35.96 -3.16 -11.77
N SER A 171 -36.03 -2.43 -10.67
CA SER A 171 -35.14 -2.55 -9.52
C SER A 171 -35.93 -2.86 -8.24
N LEU A 172 -35.31 -3.61 -7.31
CA LEU A 172 -35.82 -3.85 -5.96
C LEU A 172 -35.64 -2.62 -5.06
N LEU A 173 -34.50 -1.93 -5.19
CA LEU A 173 -34.13 -0.84 -4.27
C LEU A 173 -34.73 0.51 -4.65
N ARG A 174 -35.14 0.72 -5.91
CA ARG A 174 -35.54 2.05 -6.42
C ARG A 174 -36.56 2.78 -5.53
N GLY A 175 -37.67 2.11 -5.18
CA GLY A 175 -38.73 2.73 -4.37
C GLY A 175 -38.31 3.07 -2.94
N PHE A 176 -37.26 2.43 -2.42
CA PHE A 176 -36.65 2.80 -1.13
C PHE A 176 -35.65 3.95 -1.30
N LEU A 177 -34.74 3.86 -2.28
CA LEU A 177 -33.68 4.86 -2.50
C LEU A 177 -34.24 6.25 -2.81
N GLU A 178 -35.32 6.35 -3.58
CA GLU A 178 -35.99 7.62 -3.89
C GLU A 178 -36.52 8.36 -2.65
N LYS A 179 -36.70 7.66 -1.52
CA LYS A 179 -37.21 8.18 -0.25
C LYS A 179 -36.20 8.09 0.89
N MET A 180 -34.95 7.76 0.60
CA MET A 180 -33.92 7.52 1.61
C MET A 180 -33.35 8.85 2.12
N ASP A 181 -33.20 8.97 3.44
CA ASP A 181 -32.64 10.16 4.10
C ASP A 181 -31.15 10.02 4.41
N LEU A 182 -30.68 8.78 4.61
CA LEU A 182 -29.34 8.48 5.09
C LEU A 182 -28.76 7.24 4.41
N MET A 183 -27.53 7.33 3.92
CA MET A 183 -26.75 6.18 3.46
C MET A 183 -25.53 6.00 4.36
N VAL A 184 -25.40 4.82 4.93
CA VAL A 184 -24.31 4.42 5.80
C VAL A 184 -23.40 3.47 5.04
N ILE A 185 -22.11 3.79 4.98
CA ILE A 185 -21.06 2.94 4.41
C ILE A 185 -20.19 2.49 5.57
N ASP A 186 -20.26 1.21 5.91
CA ASP A 186 -19.52 0.65 7.04
C ASP A 186 -18.17 0.06 6.62
N ASP A 187 -17.17 0.18 7.49
CA ASP A 187 -15.83 -0.40 7.35
C ASP A 187 -15.18 -0.13 5.96
N LEU A 188 -15.03 1.16 5.62
CA LEU A 188 -14.43 1.60 4.35
C LEU A 188 -13.05 0.96 4.08
N ASP A 189 -12.30 0.61 5.12
CA ASP A 189 -10.96 -0.01 5.03
C ASP A 189 -10.99 -1.45 4.49
N PHE A 190 -12.17 -2.03 4.30
CA PHE A 190 -12.31 -3.31 3.64
C PHE A 190 -12.03 -3.20 2.14
N TYR A 191 -12.28 -2.05 1.53
CA TYR A 191 -12.26 -1.88 0.08
C TYR A 191 -10.85 -1.51 -0.43
N GLY A 192 -10.42 -2.17 -1.51
CA GLY A 192 -9.24 -1.76 -2.27
C GLY A 192 -9.50 -0.49 -3.10
N PRO A 193 -8.46 0.16 -3.64
CA PRO A 193 -8.59 1.43 -4.35
C PRO A 193 -9.61 1.41 -5.50
N ARG A 194 -9.68 0.32 -6.27
CA ARG A 194 -10.64 0.18 -7.36
C ARG A 194 -12.08 0.13 -6.86
N SER A 195 -12.34 -0.70 -5.84
CA SER A 195 -13.67 -0.81 -5.22
C SER A 195 -14.12 0.51 -4.57
N LEU A 196 -13.17 1.27 -3.98
CA LEU A 196 -13.43 2.61 -3.47
C LEU A 196 -13.83 3.56 -4.59
N ALA A 197 -13.13 3.56 -5.73
CA ALA A 197 -13.51 4.41 -6.86
C ALA A 197 -14.92 4.09 -7.38
N ILE A 198 -15.29 2.81 -7.47
CA ILE A 198 -16.67 2.40 -7.80
C ILE A 198 -17.66 2.92 -6.76
N LEU A 199 -17.34 2.81 -5.46
CA LEU A 199 -18.20 3.29 -4.38
C LEU A 199 -18.42 4.81 -4.44
N LEU A 200 -17.37 5.59 -4.69
CA LEU A 200 -17.48 7.04 -4.90
C LEU A 200 -18.37 7.35 -6.10
N ALA A 201 -18.18 6.66 -7.24
CA ALA A 201 -19.05 6.83 -8.39
C ALA A 201 -20.52 6.53 -8.07
N MET A 202 -20.79 5.49 -7.28
CA MET A 202 -22.15 5.15 -6.83
C MET A 202 -22.75 6.23 -5.93
N ILE A 203 -21.98 6.79 -4.99
CA ILE A 203 -22.39 7.92 -4.13
C ILE A 203 -22.80 9.12 -5.00
N SER A 204 -21.95 9.49 -5.96
CA SER A 204 -22.21 10.59 -6.91
C SER A 204 -23.50 10.36 -7.70
N LEU A 205 -23.64 9.18 -8.32
CA LEU A 205 -24.79 8.84 -9.17
C LEU A 205 -26.10 8.78 -8.37
N LEU A 206 -26.05 8.23 -7.16
CA LEU A 206 -27.20 8.19 -6.25
C LEU A 206 -27.68 9.61 -5.94
N ARG A 207 -26.77 10.50 -5.54
CA ARG A 207 -27.10 11.88 -5.21
C ARG A 207 -27.59 12.68 -6.43
N GLU A 208 -26.96 12.49 -7.59
CA GLU A 208 -27.30 13.21 -8.83
C GLU A 208 -28.70 12.88 -9.37
N SER A 209 -29.15 11.63 -9.26
CA SER A 209 -30.32 11.17 -10.06
C SER A 209 -31.39 10.37 -9.30
N ILE A 210 -31.11 9.87 -8.10
CA ILE A 210 -32.00 8.93 -7.41
C ILE A 210 -32.45 9.46 -6.04
N ALA A 211 -31.50 9.94 -5.24
CA ALA A 211 -31.72 10.36 -3.85
C ALA A 211 -31.08 11.75 -3.61
N PRO A 212 -31.63 12.83 -4.18
CA PRO A 212 -31.02 14.16 -4.14
C PRO A 212 -30.99 14.82 -2.76
N ALA A 213 -31.64 14.23 -1.75
CA ALA A 213 -31.64 14.71 -0.36
C ALA A 213 -30.81 13.83 0.59
N VAL A 214 -30.26 12.71 0.14
CA VAL A 214 -29.53 11.75 0.99
C VAL A 214 -28.28 12.36 1.64
N ARG A 215 -28.06 12.05 2.92
CA ARG A 215 -26.83 12.33 3.65
C ARG A 215 -25.98 11.07 3.80
N PHE A 216 -24.67 11.24 3.98
CA PHE A 216 -23.74 10.12 4.09
C PHE A 216 -23.13 10.00 5.49
N VAL A 217 -23.05 8.77 5.98
CA VAL A 217 -22.20 8.38 7.09
C VAL A 217 -21.20 7.36 6.59
N VAL A 218 -19.92 7.63 6.72
CA VAL A 218 -18.86 6.68 6.40
C VAL A 218 -18.17 6.27 7.70
N THR A 219 -18.08 4.98 7.96
CA THR A 219 -17.28 4.45 9.08
C THR A 219 -16.00 3.84 8.56
N THR A 220 -14.91 4.10 9.27
CA THR A 220 -13.56 3.63 8.92
C THR A 220 -12.76 3.54 10.21
N ALA A 221 -11.77 2.67 10.27
CA ALA A 221 -10.79 2.64 11.34
C ALA A 221 -9.46 3.29 10.90
N MET A 222 -9.12 3.27 9.61
CA MET A 222 -7.76 3.49 9.12
C MET A 222 -7.60 4.57 8.03
N LEU A 223 -8.66 5.34 7.74
CA LEU A 223 -8.59 6.42 6.75
C LEU A 223 -7.72 7.59 7.27
N LYS A 224 -6.57 7.82 6.63
CA LYS A 224 -5.67 8.93 6.98
C LYS A 224 -6.10 10.25 6.33
N ASN A 225 -6.41 10.23 5.02
CA ASN A 225 -6.88 11.39 4.26
C ASN A 225 -8.41 11.55 4.34
N ALA A 226 -8.96 11.50 5.55
CA ALA A 226 -10.40 11.68 5.77
C ALA A 226 -10.89 13.03 5.24
N ASP A 227 -10.02 14.04 5.21
CA ASP A 227 -10.30 15.38 4.67
C ASP A 227 -10.59 15.36 3.16
N GLU A 228 -9.90 14.52 2.38
CA GLU A 228 -10.16 14.40 0.94
C GLU A 228 -11.53 13.76 0.67
N LEU A 229 -11.87 12.72 1.44
CA LEU A 229 -13.21 12.14 1.38
C LEU A 229 -14.28 13.12 1.89
N ALA A 230 -13.99 13.90 2.94
CA ALA A 230 -14.89 14.92 3.47
C ALA A 230 -15.16 16.02 2.44
N LYS A 231 -14.11 16.49 1.77
CA LYS A 231 -14.20 17.45 0.67
C LYS A 231 -15.07 16.89 -0.46
N TYR A 232 -14.80 15.66 -0.89
CA TYR A 232 -15.59 15.00 -1.93
C TYR A 232 -17.07 14.86 -1.56
N LEU A 233 -17.39 14.37 -0.35
CA LEU A 233 -18.78 14.25 0.10
C LEU A 233 -19.46 15.62 0.17
N THR A 234 -18.73 16.65 0.59
CA THR A 234 -19.22 18.03 0.63
C THR A 234 -19.52 18.56 -0.77
N GLU A 235 -18.63 18.34 -1.73
CA GLU A 235 -18.82 18.73 -3.14
C GLU A 235 -20.01 18.00 -3.78
N VAL A 236 -20.13 16.69 -3.55
CA VAL A 236 -21.22 15.87 -4.12
C VAL A 236 -22.58 16.24 -3.52
N THR A 237 -22.64 16.50 -2.21
CA THR A 237 -23.92 16.74 -1.52
C THR A 237 -24.31 18.21 -1.43
N GLY A 238 -23.34 19.12 -1.45
CA GLY A 238 -23.53 20.51 -1.04
C GLY A 238 -23.69 20.70 0.48
N LEU A 239 -23.40 19.67 1.29
CA LEU A 239 -23.55 19.67 2.75
C LEU A 239 -22.18 19.54 3.42
N GLU A 240 -21.95 20.30 4.49
CA GLU A 240 -20.72 20.18 5.28
C GLU A 240 -20.51 18.74 5.77
N THR A 241 -19.27 18.27 5.72
CA THR A 241 -18.88 16.94 6.20
C THR A 241 -17.99 17.04 7.42
N GLU A 242 -18.41 16.46 8.54
CA GLU A 242 -17.66 16.46 9.79
C GLU A 242 -16.88 15.14 9.95
N VAL A 243 -15.56 15.25 10.17
CA VAL A 243 -14.70 14.11 10.52
C VAL A 243 -14.68 13.98 12.04
N ILE A 244 -15.07 12.81 12.55
CA ILE A 244 -15.19 12.54 13.98
C ILE A 244 -14.29 11.36 14.32
N ASP A 245 -13.31 11.61 15.19
CA ASP A 245 -12.45 10.58 15.74
C ASP A 245 -13.07 9.95 17.00
N GLY A 246 -12.96 8.63 17.11
CA GLY A 246 -13.35 7.88 18.30
C GLY A 246 -12.29 6.85 18.68
N ASP A 247 -11.85 6.88 19.94
CA ASP A 247 -10.92 5.88 20.44
C ASP A 247 -11.56 4.49 20.41
N ALA A 248 -10.77 3.48 20.07
CA ALA A 248 -11.20 2.10 20.16
C ALA A 248 -11.07 1.59 21.59
N PHE A 249 -11.99 0.71 22.00
CA PHE A 249 -11.76 -0.09 23.18
C PHE A 249 -10.72 -1.17 22.85
N SER A 250 -9.59 -1.12 23.54
CA SER A 250 -8.54 -2.13 23.48
C SER A 250 -8.06 -2.41 24.91
N PRO A 251 -8.24 -3.63 25.43
CA PRO A 251 -7.62 -4.03 26.70
C PRO A 251 -6.09 -4.03 26.60
N THR A 252 -5.42 -4.16 27.75
CA THR A 252 -3.98 -4.46 27.78
C THR A 252 -3.75 -5.79 27.07
N ASN A 253 -2.81 -5.83 26.13
CA ASN A 253 -2.49 -7.06 25.41
C ASN A 253 -1.07 -7.53 25.70
N HIS A 254 -0.93 -8.79 26.13
CA HIS A 254 0.38 -9.43 26.26
C HIS A 254 0.65 -10.28 25.02
N THR A 255 1.68 -9.92 24.26
CA THR A 255 2.14 -10.68 23.09
C THR A 255 3.32 -11.55 23.47
N PHE A 256 3.19 -12.85 23.24
CA PHE A 256 4.22 -13.86 23.46
C PHE A 256 4.68 -14.43 22.11
N VAL A 257 5.99 -14.45 21.87
CA VAL A 257 6.61 -15.20 20.77
C VAL A 257 7.36 -16.38 21.39
N VAL A 258 6.91 -17.60 21.12
CA VAL A 258 7.46 -18.82 21.72
C VAL A 258 8.68 -19.26 20.94
N LEU A 259 9.83 -19.33 21.60
CA LEU A 259 11.12 -19.67 21.00
C LEU A 259 11.44 -21.18 21.09
N GLY A 260 10.77 -21.91 21.98
CA GLY A 260 10.87 -23.36 22.15
C GLY A 260 11.45 -23.80 23.49
N ARG A 261 11.74 -25.10 23.65
CA ARG A 261 12.27 -25.70 24.89
C ARG A 261 13.80 -25.76 24.90
N ASP A 262 14.37 -25.88 26.09
CA ASP A 262 15.78 -26.24 26.34
C ASP A 262 16.84 -25.33 25.67
N LEU A 263 16.54 -24.05 25.43
CA LEU A 263 17.46 -23.13 24.75
C LEU A 263 18.80 -22.95 25.47
N ARG A 264 18.84 -23.05 26.80
CA ARG A 264 20.10 -22.98 27.57
C ARG A 264 21.04 -24.15 27.25
N ARG A 265 20.50 -25.35 27.18
CA ARG A 265 21.26 -26.55 26.81
C ARG A 265 21.76 -26.45 25.36
N LEU A 266 20.92 -25.94 24.46
CA LEU A 266 21.32 -25.65 23.09
C LEU A 266 22.46 -24.62 23.05
N TRP A 267 22.37 -23.53 23.81
CA TRP A 267 23.41 -22.50 23.89
C TRP A 267 24.76 -23.06 24.36
N GLU A 268 24.76 -23.86 25.43
CA GLU A 268 25.96 -24.51 25.95
C GLU A 268 26.61 -25.43 24.91
N ARG A 269 25.80 -26.22 24.19
CA ARG A 269 26.28 -27.06 23.09
C ARG A 269 26.84 -26.25 21.92
N LEU A 270 26.19 -25.16 21.53
CA LEU A 270 26.68 -24.30 20.44
C LEU A 270 28.01 -23.63 20.82
N ARG A 271 28.22 -23.30 22.10
CA ARG A 271 29.50 -22.77 22.60
C ARG A 271 30.63 -23.78 22.47
N THR A 272 30.39 -25.07 22.71
CA THR A 272 31.41 -26.11 22.52
C THR A 272 31.76 -26.35 21.05
N GLU A 273 30.85 -26.00 20.13
CA GLU A 273 31.03 -26.18 18.68
C GLU A 273 31.51 -24.88 17.99
N ARG A 274 31.98 -23.88 18.74
CA ARG A 274 32.40 -22.56 18.22
C ARG A 274 33.37 -22.67 17.04
N GLU A 275 34.38 -23.53 17.15
CA GLU A 275 35.39 -23.69 16.09
C GLU A 275 34.78 -24.13 14.77
N ARG A 276 33.78 -25.03 14.79
CA ARG A 276 33.08 -25.46 13.58
C ARG A 276 32.22 -24.35 12.99
N LEU A 277 31.60 -23.52 13.82
CA LEU A 277 30.86 -22.34 13.35
C LEU A 277 31.79 -21.34 12.65
N VAL A 278 32.98 -21.10 13.22
CA VAL A 278 34.01 -20.24 12.61
C VAL A 278 34.49 -20.84 11.28
N GLN A 279 34.80 -22.14 11.25
CA GLN A 279 35.21 -22.85 10.03
C GLN A 279 34.13 -22.83 8.94
N ALA A 280 32.86 -22.86 9.33
CA ALA A 280 31.74 -22.72 8.40
C ALA A 280 31.60 -21.28 7.86
N GLY A 281 32.26 -20.29 8.46
CA GLY A 281 32.24 -18.89 8.01
C GLY A 281 31.31 -17.97 8.83
N ALA A 282 30.96 -18.35 10.06
CA ALA A 282 30.19 -17.47 10.95
C ALA A 282 30.97 -16.18 11.28
N GLY A 283 30.32 -15.03 11.13
CA GLY A 283 30.81 -13.70 11.47
C GLY A 283 30.47 -13.27 12.91
N ALA A 284 30.83 -12.03 13.26
CA ALA A 284 30.70 -11.50 14.62
C ALA A 284 29.23 -11.44 15.12
N ASP A 285 28.29 -11.24 14.21
CA ASP A 285 26.85 -11.22 14.45
C ASP A 285 26.27 -12.56 14.93
N VAL A 286 26.93 -13.67 14.60
CA VAL A 286 26.55 -15.01 15.06
C VAL A 286 27.41 -15.44 16.25
N LEU A 287 28.70 -15.14 16.22
CA LEU A 287 29.63 -15.57 17.26
C LEU A 287 29.39 -14.85 18.59
N SER A 288 28.99 -13.58 18.57
CA SER A 288 28.65 -12.83 19.79
C SER A 288 27.45 -13.43 20.54
N ALA A 289 26.51 -14.07 19.84
CA ALA A 289 25.40 -14.79 20.45
C ALA A 289 25.84 -16.02 21.27
N LEU A 290 27.04 -16.54 21.06
CA LEU A 290 27.60 -17.61 21.89
C LEU A 290 28.10 -17.06 23.24
N ASP A 291 28.43 -15.77 23.31
CA ASP A 291 28.98 -15.10 24.47
C ASP A 291 27.88 -14.48 25.36
N ASP A 292 26.78 -14.02 24.76
CA ASP A 292 25.62 -13.45 25.43
C ASP A 292 24.33 -14.25 25.12
N TYR A 293 23.69 -14.76 26.18
CA TYR A 293 22.46 -15.54 26.06
C TYR A 293 21.27 -14.72 25.56
N ASP A 294 21.18 -13.43 25.89
CA ASP A 294 20.11 -12.59 25.36
C ASP A 294 20.34 -12.27 23.87
N ALA A 295 21.59 -12.10 23.45
CA ALA A 295 21.94 -12.03 22.03
C ALA A 295 21.60 -13.33 21.29
N LEU A 296 21.79 -14.51 21.89
CA LEU A 296 21.26 -15.78 21.35
C LEU A 296 19.74 -15.73 21.22
N ARG A 297 19.00 -15.35 22.27
CA ARG A 297 17.54 -15.34 22.23
C ARG A 297 17.01 -14.43 21.11
N ARG A 298 17.65 -13.28 20.89
CA ARG A 298 17.31 -12.37 19.79
C ARG A 298 17.66 -12.92 18.41
N ASN A 299 18.73 -13.71 18.28
CA ASN A 299 19.23 -14.22 17.00
C ASN A 299 19.09 -15.74 16.84
N LEU A 300 18.23 -16.39 17.63
CA LEU A 300 18.19 -17.84 17.80
C LEU A 300 18.13 -18.59 16.47
N TYR A 301 17.16 -18.22 15.62
CA TYR A 301 16.94 -18.89 14.35
C TYR A 301 18.10 -18.69 13.38
N LYS A 302 18.73 -17.51 13.38
CA LYS A 302 19.94 -17.24 12.61
C LYS A 302 21.10 -18.14 13.04
N VAL A 303 21.32 -18.25 14.35
CA VAL A 303 22.38 -19.12 14.91
C VAL A 303 22.11 -20.60 14.62
N ILE A 304 20.86 -21.05 14.75
CA ILE A 304 20.45 -22.42 14.41
C ILE A 304 20.71 -22.72 12.93
N GLU A 305 20.37 -21.80 12.02
CA GLU A 305 20.62 -21.99 10.59
C GLU A 305 22.11 -22.08 10.27
N VAL A 306 22.94 -21.24 10.89
CA VAL A 306 24.40 -21.29 10.73
C VAL A 306 24.98 -22.58 11.31
N ALA A 307 24.48 -23.04 12.46
CA ALA A 307 24.88 -24.30 13.06
C ALA A 307 24.53 -25.50 12.16
N ARG A 308 23.32 -25.52 11.60
CA ARG A 308 22.91 -26.54 10.61
C ARG A 308 23.81 -26.53 9.38
N ALA A 309 24.16 -25.34 8.89
CA ALA A 309 25.06 -25.19 7.75
C ALA A 309 26.48 -25.67 8.07
N ALA A 310 26.92 -25.57 9.33
CA ALA A 310 28.17 -26.15 9.85
C ALA A 310 28.09 -27.68 10.10
N GLY A 311 26.96 -28.32 9.75
CA GLY A 311 26.73 -29.74 9.98
C GLY A 311 26.55 -30.10 11.46
N ILE A 312 26.20 -29.14 12.31
CA ILE A 312 25.85 -29.38 13.71
C ILE A 312 24.39 -29.78 13.74
N GLU A 313 24.10 -30.98 14.24
CA GLU A 313 22.72 -31.43 14.44
C GLU A 313 22.07 -30.58 15.53
N VAL A 314 21.11 -29.75 15.15
CA VAL A 314 20.33 -28.94 16.10
C VAL A 314 18.91 -29.47 16.09
N ASP A 315 18.47 -30.02 17.22
CA ASP A 315 17.08 -30.38 17.43
C ASP A 315 16.20 -29.15 17.18
N GLU A 316 15.10 -29.33 16.45
CA GLU A 316 14.13 -28.24 16.33
C GLU A 316 13.62 -27.89 17.73
N PRO A 317 13.53 -26.60 18.09
CA PRO A 317 12.90 -26.22 19.33
C PRO A 317 11.49 -26.80 19.34
N VAL A 318 11.25 -27.82 20.17
CA VAL A 318 9.98 -28.55 20.15
C VAL A 318 8.88 -27.61 20.62
N HIS A 319 8.12 -27.07 19.68
CA HIS A 319 6.96 -26.24 19.98
C HIS A 319 5.79 -27.14 20.36
N SER A 320 5.64 -27.46 21.65
CA SER A 320 4.47 -28.21 22.11
C SER A 320 3.27 -27.28 22.33
N TYR A 321 2.75 -26.71 21.22
CA TYR A 321 1.52 -25.92 21.26
C TYR A 321 0.35 -26.77 21.79
N LEU A 322 0.35 -28.10 21.61
CA LEU A 322 -0.67 -28.99 22.17
C LEU A 322 -0.73 -28.90 23.70
N ASP A 323 0.42 -28.98 24.39
CA ASP A 323 0.46 -28.91 25.86
C ASP A 323 -0.02 -27.54 26.38
N VAL A 324 0.29 -26.48 25.64
CA VAL A 324 -0.16 -25.12 25.97
C VAL A 324 -1.67 -24.97 25.76
N LEU A 325 -2.19 -25.44 24.62
CA LEU A 325 -3.61 -25.36 24.28
C LEU A 325 -4.47 -26.22 25.21
N GLU A 326 -3.95 -27.36 25.67
CA GLU A 326 -4.58 -28.22 26.66
C GLU A 326 -4.87 -27.47 27.97
N ARG A 327 -3.93 -26.63 28.44
CA ARG A 327 -4.16 -25.78 29.62
C ARG A 327 -5.29 -24.79 29.39
N TYR A 328 -5.37 -24.19 28.20
CA TYR A 328 -6.40 -23.19 27.86
C TYR A 328 -7.82 -23.78 27.74
N ALA A 329 -7.98 -25.09 27.63
CA ALA A 329 -9.29 -25.74 27.66
C ALA A 329 -10.02 -25.62 29.01
N ASN A 330 -9.33 -25.13 30.05
CA ASN A 330 -9.90 -24.85 31.38
C ASN A 330 -10.03 -23.36 31.68
N ASP A 331 -9.86 -22.48 30.68
CA ASP A 331 -9.93 -21.02 30.87
C ASP A 331 -11.38 -20.52 30.98
N ASP A 332 -11.56 -19.33 31.53
CA ASP A 332 -12.87 -18.69 31.72
C ASP A 332 -13.44 -18.18 30.40
N GLY A 333 -12.57 -17.73 29.50
CA GLY A 333 -12.92 -17.21 28.17
C GLY A 333 -12.49 -18.13 27.01
N LEU A 334 -12.84 -17.71 25.80
CA LEU A 334 -12.51 -18.44 24.58
C LEU A 334 -11.09 -18.12 24.09
N THR A 335 -10.33 -19.15 23.73
CA THR A 335 -9.08 -19.06 22.98
C THR A 335 -9.33 -19.36 21.50
N LEU A 336 -9.01 -18.41 20.63
CA LEU A 336 -9.01 -18.63 19.18
C LEU A 336 -7.64 -19.08 18.70
N VAL A 337 -7.59 -20.18 17.94
CA VAL A 337 -6.35 -20.70 17.37
C VAL A 337 -6.42 -20.61 15.85
N PHE A 338 -5.51 -19.85 15.25
CA PHE A 338 -5.39 -19.71 13.82
C PHE A 338 -4.32 -20.65 13.26
N THR A 339 -4.69 -21.41 12.23
CA THR A 339 -3.81 -22.32 11.47
C THR A 339 -3.74 -21.91 10.00
N ARG A 340 -2.85 -22.52 9.21
CA ARG A 340 -2.76 -22.26 7.76
C ARG A 340 -3.80 -23.04 6.93
N SER A 341 -4.11 -24.28 7.30
CA SER A 341 -5.03 -25.14 6.54
C SER A 341 -6.14 -25.74 7.40
N ILE A 342 -7.22 -26.17 6.73
CA ILE A 342 -8.33 -26.91 7.35
C ILE A 342 -7.84 -28.24 7.91
N SER A 343 -7.00 -28.95 7.14
CA SER A 343 -6.41 -30.22 7.56
C SER A 343 -5.69 -30.08 8.90
N ARG A 344 -4.86 -29.03 9.02
CA ARG A 344 -4.14 -28.74 10.27
C ARG A 344 -5.07 -28.38 11.43
N ALA A 345 -6.14 -27.63 11.14
CA ALA A 345 -7.15 -27.29 12.15
C ALA A 345 -7.84 -28.55 12.71
N GLU A 346 -8.28 -29.44 11.82
CA GLU A 346 -8.92 -30.72 12.18
C GLU A 346 -7.96 -31.66 12.92
N GLU A 347 -6.70 -31.76 12.46
CA GLU A 347 -5.68 -32.56 13.12
C GLU A 347 -5.46 -32.12 14.57
N ILE A 348 -5.22 -30.82 14.80
CA ILE A 348 -5.02 -30.27 16.15
C ILE A 348 -6.28 -30.43 16.98
N ALA A 349 -7.47 -30.18 16.41
CA ALA A 349 -8.74 -30.34 17.10
C ALA A 349 -8.94 -31.79 17.55
N ARG A 350 -8.69 -32.77 16.68
CA ARG A 350 -8.80 -34.20 17.00
C ARG A 350 -7.84 -34.60 18.13
N LEU A 351 -6.56 -34.25 18.01
CA LEU A 351 -5.54 -34.56 19.02
C LEU A 351 -5.85 -33.93 20.38
N LEU A 352 -6.41 -32.71 20.40
CA LEU A 352 -6.82 -32.06 21.64
C LEU A 352 -8.13 -32.64 22.19
N ARG A 353 -9.11 -32.97 21.36
CA ARG A 353 -10.37 -33.61 21.80
C ARG A 353 -10.11 -34.93 22.54
N GLU A 354 -9.10 -35.70 22.12
CA GLU A 354 -8.66 -36.91 22.84
C GLU A 354 -8.20 -36.62 24.28
N ARG A 355 -7.70 -35.40 24.55
CA ARG A 355 -7.20 -34.98 25.86
C ARG A 355 -8.23 -34.23 26.72
N VAL A 356 -9.05 -33.38 26.11
CA VAL A 356 -9.93 -32.43 26.82
C VAL A 356 -11.41 -32.50 26.42
N GLY A 357 -11.80 -33.45 25.57
CA GLY A 357 -13.17 -33.68 25.13
C GLY A 357 -13.74 -32.55 24.26
N ASP A 358 -15.06 -32.35 24.34
CA ASP A 358 -15.83 -31.42 23.49
C ASP A 358 -15.57 -29.93 23.78
N ARG A 359 -14.66 -29.61 24.70
CA ARG A 359 -14.22 -28.23 24.96
C ARG A 359 -13.39 -27.64 23.81
N VAL A 360 -13.03 -28.45 22.82
CA VAL A 360 -12.27 -28.04 21.63
C VAL A 360 -13.07 -28.36 20.37
N ALA A 361 -13.21 -27.36 19.49
CA ALA A 361 -13.83 -27.54 18.19
C ALA A 361 -12.98 -26.92 17.07
N SER A 362 -13.17 -27.44 15.86
CA SER A 362 -12.67 -26.85 14.62
C SER A 362 -13.80 -26.04 13.98
N HIS A 363 -13.46 -24.98 13.24
CA HIS A 363 -14.45 -24.17 12.53
C HIS A 363 -13.92 -23.75 11.16
N HIS A 364 -14.61 -24.15 10.10
CA HIS A 364 -14.27 -23.82 8.71
C HIS A 364 -15.47 -23.98 7.77
N HIS A 365 -15.36 -23.45 6.55
CA HIS A 365 -16.47 -23.37 5.59
C HIS A 365 -16.96 -24.74 5.09
N LEU A 366 -16.14 -25.80 5.17
CA LEU A 366 -16.55 -27.17 4.81
C LEU A 366 -17.51 -27.81 5.84
N LEU A 367 -17.67 -27.24 7.04
CA LEU A 367 -18.67 -27.71 7.99
C LEU A 367 -20.06 -27.26 7.53
N SER A 368 -21.06 -28.12 7.74
CA SER A 368 -22.45 -27.78 7.47
C SER A 368 -22.85 -26.50 8.22
N LYS A 369 -23.77 -25.72 7.65
CA LYS A 369 -24.24 -24.48 8.28
C LYS A 369 -24.77 -24.73 9.69
N SER A 370 -25.56 -25.80 9.87
CA SER A 370 -26.10 -26.20 11.17
C SER A 370 -25.00 -26.52 12.19
N LEU A 371 -23.96 -27.26 11.79
CA LEU A 371 -22.85 -27.59 12.67
C LEU A 371 -22.02 -26.35 13.05
N ARG A 372 -21.81 -25.42 12.11
CA ARG A 372 -21.16 -24.14 12.42
C ARG A 372 -21.96 -23.33 13.43
N GLU A 373 -23.26 -23.19 13.21
CA GLU A 373 -24.18 -22.50 14.14
C GLU A 373 -24.18 -23.15 15.53
N GLU A 374 -24.16 -24.49 15.59
CA GLU A 374 -24.04 -25.23 16.86
C GLU A 374 -22.71 -24.91 17.58
N ILE A 375 -21.58 -24.98 16.87
CA ILE A 375 -20.26 -24.69 17.45
C ILE A 375 -20.16 -23.23 17.91
N GLU A 376 -20.69 -22.29 17.13
CA GLU A 376 -20.75 -20.86 17.48
C GLU A 376 -21.60 -20.63 18.75
N GLU A 377 -22.73 -21.33 18.89
CA GLU A 377 -23.58 -21.27 20.09
C GLU A 377 -22.89 -21.88 21.31
N LYS A 378 -22.25 -23.05 21.17
CA LYS A 378 -21.48 -23.67 22.25
C LYS A 378 -20.31 -22.79 22.70
N ALA A 379 -19.63 -22.13 21.78
CA ALA A 379 -18.59 -21.14 22.11
C ALA A 379 -19.17 -19.93 22.85
N ARG A 380 -20.34 -19.43 22.43
CA ARG A 380 -21.04 -18.31 23.09
C ARG A 380 -21.47 -18.66 24.53
N LYS A 381 -21.93 -19.90 24.75
CA LYS A 381 -22.27 -20.45 26.08
C LYS A 381 -21.05 -20.78 26.95
N GLY A 382 -19.85 -20.77 26.37
CA GLY A 382 -18.61 -21.13 27.06
C GLY A 382 -18.40 -22.64 27.23
N GLU A 383 -19.13 -23.47 26.50
CA GLU A 383 -18.97 -24.93 26.47
C GLU A 383 -17.72 -25.31 25.65
N VAL A 384 -17.47 -24.60 24.55
CA VAL A 384 -16.21 -24.67 23.79
C VAL A 384 -15.27 -23.58 24.31
N LYS A 385 -14.05 -23.97 24.69
CA LYS A 385 -13.00 -23.10 25.27
C LYS A 385 -11.85 -22.84 24.31
N VAL A 386 -11.62 -23.73 23.35
CA VAL A 386 -10.60 -23.57 22.30
C VAL A 386 -11.23 -23.81 20.94
N LEU A 387 -11.15 -22.83 20.06
CA LEU A 387 -11.74 -22.89 18.74
C LEU A 387 -10.68 -22.69 17.67
N ILE A 388 -10.48 -23.70 16.82
CA ILE A 388 -9.39 -23.76 15.85
C ILE A 388 -9.93 -23.48 14.46
N SER A 389 -9.39 -22.48 13.75
CA SER A 389 -9.87 -22.10 12.43
C SER A 389 -8.75 -21.59 11.53
N PRO A 390 -8.72 -21.94 10.24
CA PRO A 390 -7.71 -21.39 9.34
C PRO A 390 -8.00 -19.93 8.96
N ARG A 391 -9.26 -19.63 8.63
CA ARG A 391 -9.68 -18.30 8.12
C ARG A 391 -11.10 -17.88 8.52
N THR A 392 -12.04 -18.80 8.64
CA THR A 392 -13.47 -18.44 8.78
C THR A 392 -13.79 -17.59 10.02
N LEU A 393 -13.03 -17.75 11.10
CA LEU A 393 -13.21 -16.94 12.32
C LEU A 393 -12.41 -15.64 12.33
N ALA A 394 -11.63 -15.35 11.29
CA ALA A 394 -11.09 -14.02 11.08
C ALA A 394 -12.19 -13.00 10.69
N GLN A 395 -13.41 -13.48 10.43
CA GLN A 395 -14.59 -12.75 9.95
C GLN A 395 -15.56 -12.39 11.10
N GLY A 396 -16.31 -11.27 11.00
CA GLY A 396 -17.03 -10.50 12.04
C GLY A 396 -18.01 -11.20 13.01
N ILE A 397 -18.03 -12.53 13.03
CA ILE A 397 -18.92 -13.38 13.80
C ILE A 397 -18.68 -13.20 15.31
N ASP A 398 -19.77 -13.06 16.07
CA ASP A 398 -19.77 -13.07 17.52
C ASP A 398 -19.79 -14.52 18.03
N ILE A 399 -18.66 -14.94 18.56
CA ILE A 399 -18.41 -16.30 19.07
C ILE A 399 -18.17 -16.30 20.59
N GLY A 400 -18.60 -15.25 21.30
CA GLY A 400 -18.46 -15.15 22.75
C GLY A 400 -17.28 -14.27 23.22
N THR A 401 -16.85 -14.49 24.46
CA THR A 401 -15.81 -13.71 25.14
C THR A 401 -14.42 -14.23 24.74
N VAL A 402 -13.87 -13.71 23.65
CA VAL A 402 -12.51 -14.05 23.21
C VAL A 402 -11.47 -13.27 24.01
N ILE A 403 -10.67 -13.97 24.81
CA ILE A 403 -9.63 -13.39 25.67
C ILE A 403 -8.21 -13.61 25.12
N ARG A 404 -8.04 -14.62 24.25
CA ARG A 404 -6.73 -15.01 23.73
C ARG A 404 -6.81 -15.40 22.26
N THR A 405 -5.79 -15.00 21.50
CA THR A 405 -5.54 -15.48 20.16
C THR A 405 -4.19 -16.19 20.10
N VAL A 406 -4.16 -17.37 19.47
CA VAL A 406 -2.96 -18.16 19.22
C VAL A 406 -2.75 -18.25 17.71
N HIS A 407 -1.57 -17.88 17.22
CA HIS A 407 -1.16 -18.05 15.83
C HIS A 407 -0.18 -19.23 15.76
N ILE A 408 -0.58 -20.30 15.08
CA ILE A 408 0.31 -21.40 14.70
C ILE A 408 0.72 -21.14 13.26
N GLY A 409 1.80 -20.39 13.10
CA GLY A 409 2.15 -19.73 11.85
C GLY A 409 1.52 -18.34 11.76
N LEU A 410 2.32 -17.30 11.49
CA LEU A 410 1.76 -15.99 11.14
C LEU A 410 1.15 -16.03 9.73
N PRO A 411 0.10 -15.23 9.47
CA PRO A 411 -0.28 -14.95 8.10
C PRO A 411 0.81 -14.10 7.41
N GLU A 412 0.92 -14.22 6.10
CA GLU A 412 1.91 -13.49 5.29
C GLU A 412 1.61 -11.99 5.22
N SER A 413 0.32 -11.61 5.31
CA SER A 413 -0.07 -10.20 5.31
C SER A 413 -0.35 -9.68 6.72
N LEU A 414 0.14 -8.47 6.99
CA LEU A 414 -0.15 -7.74 8.22
C LEU A 414 -1.65 -7.46 8.35
N ARG A 415 -2.35 -7.20 7.23
CA ARG A 415 -3.80 -6.97 7.20
C ARG A 415 -4.57 -8.17 7.77
N GLU A 416 -4.24 -9.39 7.34
CA GLU A 416 -4.86 -10.61 7.86
C GLU A 416 -4.52 -10.83 9.34
N PHE A 417 -3.27 -10.58 9.74
CA PHE A 417 -2.87 -10.65 11.16
C PHE A 417 -3.73 -9.75 12.05
N LEU A 418 -3.90 -8.50 11.65
CA LEU A 418 -4.65 -7.51 12.42
C LEU A 418 -6.17 -7.80 12.43
N GLN A 419 -6.72 -8.39 11.38
CA GLN A 419 -8.11 -8.86 11.36
C GLN A 419 -8.34 -10.01 12.34
N LYS A 420 -7.39 -10.94 12.44
CA LYS A 420 -7.38 -12.04 13.42
C LYS A 420 -7.23 -11.52 14.85
N GLU A 421 -6.33 -10.57 15.08
CA GLU A 421 -6.14 -9.97 16.41
C GLU A 421 -7.35 -9.13 16.85
N GLY A 422 -8.06 -8.48 15.93
CA GLY A 422 -9.28 -7.72 16.22
C GLY A 422 -10.48 -8.56 16.71
N ARG A 423 -10.30 -9.86 16.93
CA ARG A 423 -11.33 -10.79 17.44
C ARG A 423 -11.44 -10.81 18.96
N LYS A 424 -10.32 -10.58 19.65
CA LYS A 424 -10.26 -10.63 21.11
C LYS A 424 -10.49 -9.25 21.74
N GLY A 425 -10.86 -9.24 23.02
CA GLY A 425 -10.93 -8.00 23.80
C GLY A 425 -12.06 -7.05 23.42
N ARG A 426 -13.15 -7.55 22.81
CA ARG A 426 -14.27 -6.70 22.34
C ARG A 426 -15.25 -6.26 23.44
N ARG A 427 -15.13 -6.81 24.66
CA ARG A 427 -16.08 -6.59 25.76
C ARG A 427 -15.39 -5.82 26.87
N GLU A 428 -16.06 -4.81 27.43
CA GLU A 428 -15.50 -3.92 28.46
C GLU A 428 -15.08 -4.65 29.74
N GLY A 429 -15.70 -5.80 30.05
CA GLY A 429 -15.33 -6.65 31.19
C GLY A 429 -14.00 -7.41 31.01
N ILE A 430 -13.35 -7.31 29.84
CA ILE A 430 -12.05 -7.94 29.59
C ILE A 430 -10.97 -6.89 29.87
N GLU A 431 -10.23 -7.05 30.97
CA GLU A 431 -9.14 -6.14 31.33
C GLU A 431 -7.82 -6.47 30.63
N ARG A 432 -7.60 -7.76 30.33
CA ARG A 432 -6.37 -8.29 29.73
C ARG A 432 -6.71 -9.24 28.58
N THR A 433 -5.90 -9.18 27.52
CA THR A 433 -5.91 -10.13 26.42
C THR A 433 -4.51 -10.65 26.13
N GLU A 434 -4.42 -11.77 25.42
CA GLU A 434 -3.13 -12.39 25.07
C GLU A 434 -3.04 -12.73 23.58
N THR A 435 -1.87 -12.45 22.97
CA THR A 435 -1.45 -12.98 21.67
C THR A 435 -0.36 -14.01 21.92
N VAL A 436 -0.48 -15.23 21.41
CA VAL A 436 0.58 -16.24 21.50
C VAL A 436 0.95 -16.68 20.09
N ILE A 437 2.23 -16.51 19.73
CA ILE A 437 2.74 -16.84 18.40
C ILE A 437 3.67 -18.04 18.53
N PHE A 438 3.32 -19.12 17.85
CA PHE A 438 4.18 -20.27 17.61
C PHE A 438 4.71 -20.18 16.19
N PRO A 439 5.99 -19.80 15.99
CA PRO A 439 6.61 -19.79 14.68
C PRO A 439 6.50 -21.17 14.05
N SER A 440 5.85 -21.26 12.90
CA SER A 440 5.69 -22.53 12.18
C SER A 440 5.56 -22.35 10.67
N SER A 441 5.64 -21.12 10.16
CA SER A 441 5.53 -20.82 8.74
C SER A 441 6.88 -20.37 8.15
N SER A 442 7.04 -20.54 6.84
CA SER A 442 8.21 -20.02 6.12
C SER A 442 8.39 -18.52 6.33
N TRP A 443 7.29 -17.75 6.35
CA TRP A 443 7.29 -16.32 6.64
C TRP A 443 7.82 -16.01 8.06
N ASP A 444 7.44 -16.82 9.06
CA ASP A 444 7.90 -16.61 10.43
C ASP A 444 9.41 -16.83 10.53
N TYR A 445 9.90 -17.93 9.94
CA TYR A 445 11.33 -18.23 9.91
C TYR A 445 12.11 -17.20 9.11
N ASN A 446 11.52 -16.68 8.02
CA ASN A 446 12.07 -15.62 7.22
C ASN A 446 12.27 -14.33 8.04
N LEU A 447 11.31 -13.94 8.87
CA LEU A 447 11.47 -12.81 9.79
C LEU A 447 12.52 -13.14 10.88
N LEU A 448 12.39 -14.30 11.52
CA LEU A 448 13.20 -14.66 12.69
C LEU A 448 14.68 -14.92 12.37
N ARG A 449 15.03 -15.33 11.15
CA ARG A 449 16.44 -15.44 10.72
C ARG A 449 17.14 -14.09 10.56
N ARG A 450 16.38 -12.98 10.45
CA ARG A 450 16.91 -11.60 10.56
C ARG A 450 16.91 -11.08 11.99
N GLY A 451 16.54 -11.93 12.94
CA GLY A 451 16.43 -11.62 14.35
C GLY A 451 14.99 -11.37 14.79
N LEU A 452 14.77 -11.55 16.08
CA LEU A 452 13.50 -11.29 16.75
C LEU A 452 13.02 -9.85 16.56
N ASP A 453 13.94 -8.90 16.43
CA ASP A 453 13.64 -7.48 16.19
C ASP A 453 12.95 -7.26 14.83
N ALA A 454 13.27 -8.04 13.79
CA ALA A 454 12.58 -7.96 12.51
C ALA A 454 11.11 -8.41 12.63
N LEU A 455 10.86 -9.51 13.36
CA LEU A 455 9.49 -9.96 13.66
C LEU A 455 8.73 -8.95 14.52
N ILE A 456 9.38 -8.36 15.54
CA ILE A 456 8.78 -7.31 16.37
C ILE A 456 8.45 -6.07 15.53
N SER A 457 9.37 -5.64 14.66
CA SER A 457 9.18 -4.53 13.72
C SER A 457 7.99 -4.81 12.79
N TRP A 458 7.85 -6.04 12.28
CA TRP A 458 6.70 -6.44 11.48
C TRP A 458 5.37 -6.36 12.26
N LEU A 459 5.34 -6.86 13.50
CA LEU A 459 4.17 -6.75 14.39
C LEU A 459 3.82 -5.30 14.76
N GLN A 460 4.77 -4.37 14.63
CA GLN A 460 4.63 -2.95 14.91
C GLN A 460 4.38 -2.11 13.66
N LEU A 461 4.43 -2.70 12.47
CA LEU A 461 4.20 -1.98 11.24
C LEU A 461 2.88 -1.23 11.32
N PRO A 462 2.84 0.06 10.94
CA PRO A 462 1.59 0.76 10.82
C PRO A 462 0.72 0.03 9.78
N ARG A 463 -0.58 0.04 10.02
CA ARG A 463 -1.55 -0.44 9.02
C ARG A 463 -1.36 0.34 7.72
N GLU A 464 -1.57 -0.34 6.60
CA GLU A 464 -1.55 0.30 5.29
C GLU A 464 -2.55 1.46 5.21
N ARG A 465 -2.19 2.49 4.43
CA ARG A 465 -3.08 3.62 4.18
C ARG A 465 -4.17 3.19 3.23
N VAL A 466 -5.43 3.35 3.66
CA VAL A 466 -6.55 3.39 2.73
C VAL A 466 -6.48 4.73 2.00
N MET A 467 -6.24 4.70 0.70
CA MET A 467 -6.10 5.89 -0.12
C MET A 467 -7.39 6.11 -0.91
N VAL A 468 -8.17 7.09 -0.49
CA VAL A 468 -9.34 7.55 -1.25
C VAL A 468 -8.86 8.63 -2.21
N ASN A 469 -9.03 8.44 -3.51
CA ASN A 469 -8.71 9.44 -4.52
C ASN A 469 -9.97 9.79 -5.34
N PRO A 470 -10.67 10.88 -5.02
CA PRO A 470 -11.84 11.31 -5.77
C PRO A 470 -11.56 11.66 -7.24
N ALA A 471 -10.32 12.07 -7.56
CA ALA A 471 -9.88 12.40 -8.91
C ALA A 471 -9.47 11.16 -9.75
N ASN A 472 -9.63 9.96 -9.20
CA ASN A 472 -9.37 8.72 -9.91
C ASN A 472 -10.31 8.59 -11.12
N LYS A 473 -9.73 8.49 -12.32
CA LYS A 473 -10.44 8.37 -13.61
C LYS A 473 -11.32 7.13 -13.68
N TYR A 474 -11.10 6.13 -12.82
CA TYR A 474 -12.01 5.01 -12.67
C TYR A 474 -13.40 5.45 -12.17
N VAL A 475 -13.49 6.48 -11.33
CA VAL A 475 -14.77 7.10 -10.92
C VAL A 475 -15.50 7.63 -12.15
N THR A 476 -14.80 8.42 -12.96
CA THR A 476 -15.31 9.00 -14.22
C THR A 476 -15.74 7.92 -15.21
N LEU A 477 -14.95 6.86 -15.36
CA LEU A 477 -15.26 5.71 -16.20
C LEU A 477 -16.58 5.04 -15.78
N VAL A 478 -16.74 4.75 -14.48
CA VAL A 478 -17.95 4.10 -13.94
C VAL A 478 -19.19 4.97 -14.19
N LYS A 479 -19.09 6.28 -13.90
CA LYS A 479 -20.18 7.25 -14.13
C LYS A 479 -20.58 7.32 -15.60
N GLY A 480 -19.60 7.49 -16.49
CA GLY A 480 -19.82 7.55 -17.93
C GLY A 480 -20.47 6.26 -18.47
N LEU A 481 -19.95 5.09 -18.11
CA LEU A 481 -20.50 3.80 -18.56
C LEU A 481 -21.96 3.62 -18.11
N LEU A 482 -22.31 3.98 -16.88
CA LEU A 482 -23.68 3.89 -16.37
C LEU A 482 -24.60 4.88 -17.07
N LYS A 483 -24.21 6.16 -17.19
CA LYS A 483 -25.02 7.19 -17.84
C LYS A 483 -25.28 6.89 -19.32
N LEU A 484 -24.28 6.39 -20.06
CA LEU A 484 -24.42 6.05 -21.48
C LEU A 484 -25.12 4.70 -21.73
N SER A 485 -25.49 3.95 -20.67
CA SER A 485 -26.22 2.68 -20.82
C SER A 485 -27.67 2.85 -21.34
N SER A 486 -28.21 4.07 -21.28
CA SER A 486 -29.52 4.43 -21.82
C SER A 486 -29.48 5.82 -22.48
N PRO A 487 -30.19 6.03 -23.61
CA PRO A 487 -30.31 7.35 -24.23
C PRO A 487 -30.88 8.44 -23.32
N VAL A 488 -31.69 8.05 -22.32
CA VAL A 488 -32.32 8.99 -21.38
C VAL A 488 -31.28 9.60 -20.45
N THR A 489 -30.42 8.77 -19.86
CA THR A 489 -29.39 9.19 -18.92
C THR A 489 -28.13 9.70 -19.62
N ALA A 490 -27.91 9.36 -20.89
CA ALA A 490 -26.72 9.78 -21.64
C ALA A 490 -26.58 11.32 -21.76
N LYS A 491 -27.69 12.07 -21.71
CA LYS A 491 -27.68 13.53 -21.73
C LYS A 491 -27.13 14.17 -20.45
N GLN A 492 -27.03 13.39 -19.36
CA GLN A 492 -26.50 13.83 -18.07
C GLN A 492 -24.98 13.58 -17.96
N ALA A 493 -24.35 13.03 -19.00
CA ALA A 493 -22.92 12.76 -19.00
C ALA A 493 -22.13 14.07 -19.08
N SER A 494 -21.13 14.21 -18.21
CA SER A 494 -20.24 15.38 -18.24
C SER A 494 -19.32 15.33 -19.45
N LYS A 495 -18.70 16.48 -19.77
CA LYS A 495 -17.71 16.54 -20.83
C LYS A 495 -16.53 15.61 -20.54
N GLU A 496 -16.03 15.59 -19.30
CA GLU A 496 -14.91 14.70 -18.93
C GLU A 496 -15.29 13.22 -19.05
N GLU A 497 -16.53 12.85 -18.69
CA GLU A 497 -17.04 11.47 -18.84
C GLU A 497 -17.08 11.05 -20.32
N LEU A 498 -17.52 11.94 -21.21
CA LEU A 498 -17.60 11.66 -22.65
C LEU A 498 -16.21 11.61 -23.31
N GLU A 499 -15.32 12.53 -22.96
CA GLU A 499 -13.93 12.56 -23.47
C GLU A 499 -13.16 11.32 -23.05
N LEU A 500 -13.25 10.92 -21.77
CA LEU A 500 -12.58 9.71 -21.28
C LEU A 500 -13.07 8.44 -21.99
N LEU A 501 -14.38 8.30 -22.21
CA LEU A 501 -14.92 7.14 -22.92
C LEU A 501 -14.53 7.12 -24.40
N GLU A 502 -14.36 8.29 -25.04
CA GLU A 502 -13.84 8.41 -26.40
C GLU A 502 -12.38 7.97 -26.46
N GLU A 503 -11.52 8.49 -25.57
CA GLU A 503 -10.11 8.14 -25.47
C GLU A 503 -9.89 6.65 -25.26
N LEU A 504 -10.76 6.00 -24.49
CA LEU A 504 -10.73 4.56 -24.24
C LEU A 504 -11.40 3.72 -25.34
N GLY A 505 -12.00 4.34 -26.35
CA GLY A 505 -12.70 3.68 -27.44
C GLY A 505 -13.94 2.90 -27.00
N LEU A 506 -14.69 3.41 -26.01
CA LEU A 506 -15.84 2.73 -25.38
C LEU A 506 -17.20 3.28 -25.80
N ARG A 507 -17.22 4.36 -26.60
CA ARG A 507 -18.46 5.00 -27.04
C ARG A 507 -18.41 5.35 -28.53
N GLU A 508 -19.59 5.63 -29.05
CA GLU A 508 -19.83 6.31 -30.33
C GLU A 508 -20.91 7.37 -30.09
N GLY A 509 -20.54 8.65 -30.10
CA GLY A 509 -21.44 9.74 -29.72
C GLY A 509 -21.97 9.58 -28.29
N LEU A 510 -23.30 9.59 -28.11
CA LEU A 510 -23.94 9.44 -26.79
C LEU A 510 -24.36 7.99 -26.46
N ARG A 511 -23.68 6.99 -27.03
CA ARG A 511 -23.98 5.57 -26.81
C ARG A 511 -22.71 4.76 -26.58
N LEU A 512 -22.82 3.71 -25.76
CA LEU A 512 -21.75 2.72 -25.65
C LEU A 512 -21.67 1.87 -26.91
N ASN A 513 -20.45 1.69 -27.43
CA ASN A 513 -20.17 0.68 -28.45
C ASN A 513 -20.04 -0.71 -27.78
N ASP A 514 -19.72 -1.75 -28.54
CA ASP A 514 -19.66 -3.12 -27.99
C ASP A 514 -18.53 -3.30 -26.96
N ALA A 515 -17.43 -2.58 -27.09
CA ALA A 515 -16.36 -2.56 -26.08
C ALA A 515 -16.85 -1.93 -24.78
N GLY A 516 -17.56 -0.79 -24.84
CA GLY A 516 -18.16 -0.13 -23.68
C GLY A 516 -19.23 -0.97 -22.98
N LYS A 517 -20.12 -1.62 -23.74
CA LYS A 517 -21.11 -2.56 -23.18
C LYS A 517 -20.43 -3.73 -22.47
N LYS A 518 -19.35 -4.27 -23.05
CA LYS A 518 -18.56 -5.36 -22.45
C LYS A 518 -17.82 -4.90 -21.20
N ALA A 519 -17.29 -3.67 -21.18
CA ALA A 519 -16.67 -3.07 -20.00
C ALA A 519 -17.69 -2.94 -18.86
N LEU A 520 -18.87 -2.36 -19.13
CA LEU A 520 -19.95 -2.23 -18.14
C LEU A 520 -20.43 -3.60 -17.63
N LEU A 521 -20.50 -4.61 -18.50
CA LEU A 521 -20.89 -5.97 -18.12
C LEU A 521 -19.87 -6.61 -17.18
N LYS A 522 -18.57 -6.47 -17.47
CA LYS A 522 -17.47 -7.06 -16.69
C LYS A 522 -17.16 -6.31 -15.39
N MET A 523 -17.60 -5.07 -15.26
CA MET A 523 -17.32 -4.22 -14.10
C MET A 523 -18.04 -4.73 -12.84
N ASN A 524 -17.35 -5.52 -12.01
CA ASN A 524 -17.84 -5.98 -10.72
C ASN A 524 -17.24 -5.17 -9.57
N PHE A 525 -17.96 -5.07 -8.45
CA PHE A 525 -17.48 -4.31 -7.28
C PHE A 525 -16.25 -4.97 -6.63
N TYR A 526 -16.27 -6.29 -6.43
CA TYR A 526 -15.15 -7.06 -5.89
C TYR A 526 -14.34 -7.71 -7.01
N GLU A 527 -13.01 -7.66 -6.91
CA GLU A 527 -12.09 -8.44 -7.75
C GLU A 527 -11.90 -9.86 -7.20
N PHE A 528 -11.81 -9.97 -5.86
CA PHE A 528 -11.58 -11.20 -5.11
C PHE A 528 -12.66 -11.36 -4.03
N ALA A 529 -13.84 -11.89 -4.37
CA ALA A 529 -14.81 -12.36 -3.37
C ALA A 529 -15.88 -13.25 -4.00
N PRO A 530 -16.38 -14.28 -3.28
CA PRO A 530 -17.53 -15.09 -3.70
C PRO A 530 -18.85 -14.31 -3.56
N PRO A 531 -19.90 -14.64 -4.34
CA PRO A 531 -19.99 -15.70 -5.36
C PRO A 531 -19.91 -15.14 -6.80
N PHE A 532 -19.67 -16.04 -7.77
CA PHE A 532 -19.63 -15.86 -9.23
C PHE A 532 -18.24 -15.61 -9.84
N GLY A 533 -17.54 -16.71 -10.13
CA GLY A 533 -16.43 -16.68 -11.09
C GLY A 533 -16.13 -18.06 -11.67
N ILE A 534 -15.46 -18.90 -10.89
CA ILE A 534 -14.93 -20.19 -11.32
C ILE A 534 -15.05 -21.21 -10.17
N LYS A 535 -15.68 -22.35 -10.43
CA LYS A 535 -15.89 -23.42 -9.43
C LYS A 535 -14.55 -24.02 -9.03
N ARG A 536 -14.31 -24.23 -7.73
CA ARG A 536 -13.16 -25.00 -7.25
C ARG A 536 -13.62 -26.39 -6.84
N ILE A 537 -13.11 -27.42 -7.50
CA ILE A 537 -13.59 -28.80 -7.36
C ILE A 537 -12.45 -29.65 -6.82
N ARG A 538 -12.58 -30.12 -5.58
CA ARG A 538 -11.65 -31.11 -5.02
C ARG A 538 -12.09 -32.49 -5.48
N ARG A 539 -11.20 -33.21 -6.17
CA ARG A 539 -11.45 -34.60 -6.56
C ARG A 539 -10.66 -35.52 -5.65
N THR A 540 -11.37 -36.44 -5.01
CA THR A 540 -10.82 -37.47 -4.12
C THR A 540 -11.17 -38.85 -4.66
N ARG A 541 -10.68 -39.91 -4.01
CA ARG A 541 -11.08 -41.30 -4.34
C ARG A 541 -12.58 -41.53 -4.10
N ASP A 542 -13.18 -40.80 -3.17
CA ASP A 542 -14.57 -40.95 -2.74
C ASP A 542 -15.56 -40.06 -3.54
N GLY A 543 -15.05 -39.24 -4.46
CA GLY A 543 -15.85 -38.38 -5.33
C GLY A 543 -15.36 -36.92 -5.44
N GLU A 544 -16.20 -36.08 -6.04
CA GLU A 544 -15.95 -34.65 -6.20
C GLU A 544 -16.67 -33.84 -5.11
N GLN A 545 -15.93 -32.92 -4.49
CA GLN A 545 -16.42 -31.99 -3.50
C GLN A 545 -16.20 -30.55 -3.99
N TYR A 546 -17.26 -29.73 -3.93
CA TYR A 546 -17.13 -28.31 -4.24
C TYR A 546 -16.53 -27.56 -3.05
N LEU A 547 -15.45 -26.82 -3.34
CA LEU A 547 -14.81 -25.90 -2.41
C LEU A 547 -15.30 -24.47 -2.69
N GLU A 548 -14.86 -23.51 -1.86
CA GLU A 548 -15.11 -22.09 -2.10
C GLU A 548 -14.64 -21.66 -3.50
N GLU A 549 -15.50 -20.97 -4.25
CA GLU A 549 -15.20 -20.50 -5.60
C GLU A 549 -14.02 -19.53 -5.61
N ILE A 550 -13.31 -19.49 -6.73
CA ILE A 550 -12.20 -18.57 -6.95
C ILE A 550 -12.61 -17.47 -7.92
N SER A 551 -11.94 -16.31 -7.86
CA SER A 551 -12.15 -15.24 -8.83
C SER A 551 -11.51 -15.55 -10.18
N HIS A 552 -11.86 -14.77 -11.20
CA HIS A 552 -11.16 -14.82 -12.49
C HIS A 552 -9.69 -14.39 -12.38
N VAL A 553 -9.35 -13.54 -11.42
CA VAL A 553 -7.96 -13.12 -11.16
C VAL A 553 -7.20 -14.26 -10.49
N ASP A 554 -7.81 -14.96 -9.53
CA ASP A 554 -7.20 -16.10 -8.85
C ASP A 554 -6.89 -17.24 -9.84
N LEU A 555 -7.76 -17.49 -10.83
CA LEU A 555 -7.43 -18.41 -11.92
C LEU A 555 -6.10 -18.02 -12.58
N VAL A 556 -5.96 -16.75 -12.97
CA VAL A 556 -4.78 -16.24 -13.68
C VAL A 556 -3.53 -16.25 -12.81
N GLU A 557 -3.64 -15.95 -11.51
CA GLU A 557 -2.48 -15.72 -10.64
C GLU A 557 -2.05 -16.93 -9.82
N LYS A 558 -2.97 -17.86 -9.53
CA LYS A 558 -2.76 -18.87 -8.48
C LYS A 558 -3.21 -20.27 -8.86
N PHE A 559 -4.21 -20.42 -9.73
CA PHE A 559 -4.83 -21.72 -10.02
C PHE A 559 -4.61 -22.18 -11.46
N GLN A 560 -3.35 -22.37 -11.84
CA GLN A 560 -2.97 -23.03 -13.09
C GLN A 560 -2.56 -24.48 -12.85
N ILE A 561 -2.56 -25.33 -13.88
CA ILE A 561 -2.14 -26.74 -13.75
C ILE A 561 -0.73 -26.80 -13.16
N GLY A 562 -0.57 -27.60 -12.10
CA GLY A 562 0.67 -27.73 -11.33
C GLY A 562 0.84 -26.74 -10.19
N CYS A 563 -0.05 -25.75 -10.03
CA CYS A 563 -0.05 -24.92 -8.84
C CYS A 563 -0.59 -25.67 -7.62
N ILE A 564 0.06 -25.46 -6.48
CA ILE A 564 -0.33 -25.97 -5.17
C ILE A 564 -1.44 -25.07 -4.61
N ASP A 565 -2.60 -25.67 -4.31
CA ASP A 565 -3.65 -25.01 -3.54
C ASP A 565 -3.36 -25.18 -2.05
N TYR A 566 -2.69 -24.19 -1.48
CA TYR A 566 -2.34 -24.15 -0.05
C TYR A 566 -3.56 -24.17 0.89
N THR A 567 -4.77 -23.87 0.40
CA THR A 567 -5.97 -23.89 1.24
C THR A 567 -6.56 -25.29 1.41
N SER A 568 -6.27 -26.20 0.48
CA SER A 568 -6.74 -27.58 0.48
C SER A 568 -5.61 -28.62 0.55
N ASP A 569 -4.35 -28.18 0.70
CA ASP A 569 -3.13 -29.00 0.65
C ASP A 569 -3.07 -29.86 -0.64
N GLY A 570 -3.63 -29.33 -1.74
CA GLY A 570 -3.80 -30.02 -3.02
C GLY A 570 -2.98 -29.42 -4.15
N ILE A 571 -3.09 -30.01 -5.34
CA ILE A 571 -2.49 -29.54 -6.58
C ILE A 571 -3.55 -29.44 -7.68
N VAL A 572 -3.51 -28.36 -8.45
CA VAL A 572 -4.39 -28.17 -9.60
C VAL A 572 -3.99 -29.14 -10.71
N THR A 573 -4.89 -30.05 -11.07
CA THR A 573 -4.65 -31.08 -12.09
C THR A 573 -5.34 -30.79 -13.42
N GLY A 574 -6.32 -29.87 -13.44
CA GLY A 574 -7.02 -29.54 -14.68
C GLY A 574 -8.10 -28.47 -14.55
N PHE A 575 -8.81 -28.24 -15.66
CA PHE A 575 -9.90 -27.28 -15.78
C PHE A 575 -11.20 -27.96 -16.21
N SER A 576 -12.33 -27.40 -15.77
CA SER A 576 -13.68 -27.72 -16.23
C SER A 576 -14.18 -26.63 -17.17
N ARG A 577 -14.93 -27.00 -18.20
CA ARG A 577 -15.52 -26.11 -19.22
C ARG A 577 -17.00 -26.41 -19.42
N PRO A 578 -17.81 -25.47 -19.95
CA PRO A 578 -19.22 -25.71 -20.23
C PRO A 578 -19.39 -26.85 -21.24
N SER A 579 -20.35 -27.74 -20.98
CA SER A 579 -20.76 -28.80 -21.91
C SER A 579 -21.27 -28.27 -23.26
N SER A 580 -21.65 -26.99 -23.33
CA SER A 580 -22.07 -26.30 -24.55
C SER A 580 -20.91 -25.93 -25.50
N GLY A 581 -19.67 -26.38 -25.25
CA GLY A 581 -18.52 -26.14 -26.12
C GLY A 581 -17.80 -24.81 -25.92
N GLY A 582 -18.04 -24.12 -24.81
CA GLY A 582 -17.37 -22.85 -24.49
C GLY A 582 -15.88 -23.04 -24.15
N LYS A 583 -15.02 -22.11 -24.59
CA LYS A 583 -13.57 -22.12 -24.28
C LYS A 583 -13.23 -21.56 -22.89
N VAL A 584 -14.20 -20.98 -22.19
CA VAL A 584 -13.97 -20.33 -20.88
C VAL A 584 -13.91 -21.39 -19.78
N VAL A 585 -12.91 -21.29 -18.91
CA VAL A 585 -12.81 -22.11 -17.71
C VAL A 585 -13.98 -21.78 -16.77
N THR A 586 -14.78 -22.80 -16.44
CA THR A 586 -15.87 -22.73 -15.45
C THR A 586 -15.52 -23.37 -14.13
N GLY A 587 -14.44 -24.14 -14.07
CA GLY A 587 -13.93 -24.67 -12.81
C GLY A 587 -12.46 -25.08 -12.86
N VAL A 588 -11.82 -25.14 -11.70
CA VAL A 588 -10.48 -25.71 -11.49
C VAL A 588 -10.61 -27.01 -10.70
N ILE A 589 -9.87 -28.03 -11.10
CA ILE A 589 -9.86 -29.35 -10.48
C ILE A 589 -8.60 -29.45 -9.62
N VAL A 590 -8.77 -29.74 -8.34
CA VAL A 590 -7.71 -29.88 -7.34
C VAL A 590 -7.72 -31.30 -6.79
N GLU A 591 -6.57 -31.96 -6.74
CA GLU A 591 -6.41 -33.29 -6.14
C GLU A 591 -5.34 -33.26 -5.05
N ASP A 592 -5.33 -34.22 -4.15
CA ASP A 592 -4.36 -34.23 -3.04
C ASP A 592 -2.91 -34.26 -3.56
N LEU A 593 -2.05 -33.40 -3.00
CA LEU A 593 -0.63 -33.34 -3.34
C LEU A 593 0.05 -34.61 -2.84
N THR A 594 0.20 -35.59 -3.74
CA THR A 594 0.88 -36.86 -3.49
C THR A 594 1.69 -37.26 -4.71
N GLU A 595 2.74 -38.06 -4.52
CA GLU A 595 3.47 -38.63 -5.67
C GLU A 595 2.55 -39.41 -6.61
N SER A 596 1.55 -40.13 -6.08
CA SER A 596 0.58 -40.86 -6.90
C SER A 596 -0.29 -39.93 -7.76
N THR A 597 -0.64 -38.75 -7.27
CA THR A 597 -1.35 -37.73 -8.06
C THR A 597 -0.43 -37.15 -9.13
N LEU A 598 0.79 -36.78 -8.77
CA LEU A 598 1.75 -36.20 -9.71
C LEU A 598 2.07 -37.14 -10.88
N ARG A 599 2.22 -38.46 -10.61
CA ARG A 599 2.48 -39.47 -11.66
C ARG A 599 1.31 -39.71 -12.61
N ARG A 600 0.08 -39.33 -12.25
CA ARG A 600 -1.11 -39.56 -13.10
C ARG A 600 -1.22 -38.57 -14.26
N TYR A 601 -0.56 -37.42 -14.18
CA TYR A 601 -0.67 -36.34 -15.16
C TYR A 601 0.70 -36.07 -15.76
N GLU A 602 0.83 -36.17 -17.08
CA GLU A 602 2.11 -36.03 -17.79
C GLU A 602 2.90 -34.74 -17.40
N PRO A 603 2.30 -33.53 -17.35
CA PRO A 603 3.05 -32.35 -16.94
C PRO A 603 3.56 -32.41 -15.50
N LEU A 604 2.80 -33.05 -14.61
CA LEU A 604 3.15 -33.18 -13.19
C LEU A 604 4.15 -34.30 -12.94
N GLN A 605 4.14 -35.35 -13.78
CA GLN A 605 5.13 -36.40 -13.76
C GLN A 605 6.50 -35.84 -14.12
N TYR A 606 6.59 -35.03 -15.19
CA TYR A 606 7.82 -34.33 -15.55
C TYR A 606 8.35 -33.49 -14.39
N VAL A 607 7.48 -32.70 -13.75
CA VAL A 607 7.86 -31.87 -12.60
C VAL A 607 8.36 -32.72 -11.44
N LEU A 608 7.73 -33.86 -11.16
CA LEU A 608 8.17 -34.80 -10.12
C LEU A 608 9.53 -35.41 -10.45
N GLU A 609 9.81 -35.73 -11.71
CA GLU A 609 11.11 -36.26 -12.17
C GLU A 609 12.21 -35.21 -12.03
N GLU A 610 11.97 -33.97 -12.45
CA GLU A 610 12.92 -32.85 -12.28
C GLU A 610 13.17 -32.52 -10.81
N TYR A 611 12.12 -32.54 -9.99
CA TYR A 611 12.21 -32.39 -8.54
C TYR A 611 13.08 -33.51 -7.94
N THR A 612 12.78 -34.77 -8.27
CA THR A 612 13.50 -35.95 -7.77
C THR A 612 14.98 -35.90 -8.17
N SER A 613 15.26 -35.54 -9.43
CA SER A 613 16.61 -35.36 -9.97
C SER A 613 17.36 -34.27 -9.24
N THR A 614 16.72 -33.11 -9.02
CA THR A 614 17.31 -31.97 -8.30
C THR A 614 17.62 -32.32 -6.85
N VAL A 615 16.66 -32.85 -6.10
CA VAL A 615 16.85 -33.20 -4.68
C VAL A 615 17.95 -34.26 -4.52
N ARG A 616 18.01 -35.26 -5.42
CA ARG A 616 19.10 -36.25 -5.44
C ARG A 616 20.47 -35.64 -5.75
N LYS A 617 20.56 -34.68 -6.69
CA LYS A 617 21.80 -33.94 -6.97
C LYS A 617 22.29 -33.16 -5.75
N TRP A 618 21.36 -32.66 -4.93
CA TRP A 618 21.68 -32.04 -3.65
C TRP A 618 22.01 -33.05 -2.53
N GLY A 619 22.09 -34.34 -2.83
CA GLY A 619 22.42 -35.41 -1.89
C GLY A 619 21.32 -35.69 -0.86
N GLN A 620 20.07 -35.36 -1.18
CA GLN A 620 18.92 -35.46 -0.27
C GLN A 620 17.93 -36.54 -0.75
N GLN A 621 17.13 -37.06 0.17
CA GLN A 621 16.05 -38.00 -0.15
C GLN A 621 14.80 -37.24 -0.59
N PRO A 622 14.28 -37.47 -1.81
CA PRO A 622 13.05 -36.84 -2.29
C PRO A 622 11.85 -37.16 -1.40
N ASN A 623 11.15 -36.13 -0.92
CA ASN A 623 9.87 -36.28 -0.25
C ASN A 623 8.99 -35.04 -0.53
N VAL A 624 8.23 -35.06 -1.62
CA VAL A 624 7.52 -33.87 -2.12
C VAL A 624 6.53 -33.30 -1.08
N VAL A 625 5.84 -34.18 -0.35
CA VAL A 625 4.88 -33.79 0.69
C VAL A 625 5.61 -33.24 1.90
N GLY A 626 6.73 -33.86 2.28
CA GLY A 626 7.59 -33.39 3.36
C GLY A 626 8.19 -32.02 3.08
N ASP A 627 8.71 -31.81 1.86
CA ASP A 627 9.32 -30.54 1.45
C ASP A 627 8.28 -29.43 1.32
N TYR A 628 7.08 -29.73 0.82
CA TYR A 628 5.93 -28.82 0.88
C TYR A 628 5.60 -28.41 2.33
N ARG A 629 5.45 -29.39 3.24
CA ARG A 629 5.14 -29.13 4.66
C ARG A 629 6.23 -28.36 5.38
N ALA A 630 7.49 -28.56 5.00
CA ALA A 630 8.65 -27.84 5.52
C ALA A 630 8.80 -26.42 4.94
N GLY A 631 7.95 -26.02 3.99
CA GLY A 631 8.05 -24.72 3.31
C GLY A 631 9.27 -24.64 2.37
N LEU A 632 9.75 -25.79 1.88
CA LEU A 632 10.86 -25.89 0.94
C LEU A 632 10.38 -26.01 -0.51
N LEU A 633 9.09 -26.25 -0.72
CA LEU A 633 8.47 -26.36 -2.04
C LEU A 633 7.27 -25.44 -2.14
N HIS A 634 7.34 -24.52 -3.10
CA HIS A 634 6.29 -23.57 -3.43
C HIS A 634 5.95 -23.63 -4.91
N SER A 635 4.76 -23.14 -5.28
CA SER A 635 4.40 -22.92 -6.67
C SER A 635 3.91 -21.49 -6.90
N GLU A 636 4.23 -20.94 -8.07
CA GLU A 636 3.80 -19.61 -8.50
C GLU A 636 3.35 -19.63 -9.96
N VAL A 637 2.54 -18.65 -10.36
CA VAL A 637 2.22 -18.40 -11.77
C VAL A 637 2.96 -17.14 -12.21
N LEU A 638 3.85 -17.29 -13.18
CA LEU A 638 4.46 -16.14 -13.83
C LEU A 638 3.44 -15.58 -14.82
N CYS A 639 2.98 -14.34 -14.59
CA CYS A 639 2.06 -13.64 -15.48
C CYS A 639 2.80 -12.67 -16.39
N VAL A 640 2.36 -12.56 -17.64
CA VAL A 640 2.68 -11.40 -18.48
C VAL A 640 1.65 -10.32 -18.19
N VAL A 641 2.15 -9.17 -17.76
CA VAL A 641 1.35 -7.98 -17.53
C VAL A 641 1.55 -7.02 -18.70
N LYS A 642 0.45 -6.51 -19.24
CA LYS A 642 0.47 -5.44 -20.25
C LYS A 642 -0.15 -4.20 -19.62
N PRO A 643 0.68 -3.32 -19.02
CA PRO A 643 0.17 -2.10 -18.43
C PRO A 643 -0.14 -1.05 -19.50
N PRO A 644 -1.07 -0.13 -19.24
CA PRO A 644 -1.29 1.04 -20.08
C PRO A 644 -0.17 2.09 -19.87
N GLU A 645 -0.02 3.03 -20.82
CA GLU A 645 0.95 4.14 -20.69
C GLU A 645 0.43 5.32 -19.83
N ARG A 646 -0.89 5.35 -19.58
CA ARG A 646 -1.63 6.29 -18.73
C ARG A 646 -2.81 5.55 -18.11
N PHE A 647 -3.87 6.24 -17.68
CA PHE A 647 -5.13 5.55 -17.41
C PHE A 647 -5.64 4.84 -18.68
N GLY A 648 -5.79 3.52 -18.63
CA GLY A 648 -6.14 2.75 -19.80
C GLY A 648 -6.36 1.27 -19.48
N ARG A 649 -6.55 0.48 -20.53
CA ARG A 649 -6.86 -0.94 -20.39
C ARG A 649 -5.62 -1.75 -20.03
N TYR A 650 -5.72 -2.49 -18.95
CA TYR A 650 -4.73 -3.40 -18.39
C TYR A 650 -5.07 -4.85 -18.72
N TYR A 651 -4.06 -5.68 -18.98
CA TYR A 651 -4.24 -7.12 -19.14
C TYR A 651 -3.23 -7.90 -18.30
N LYS A 652 -3.71 -8.98 -17.70
CA LYS A 652 -2.89 -9.98 -17.01
C LYS A 652 -3.18 -11.35 -17.59
N ILE A 653 -2.13 -12.00 -18.09
CA ILE A 653 -2.21 -13.28 -18.80
C ILE A 653 -1.24 -14.25 -18.12
N PRO A 654 -1.69 -15.44 -17.70
CA PRO A 654 -0.78 -16.43 -17.12
C PRO A 654 0.15 -16.96 -18.22
N ASN A 655 1.46 -16.93 -17.99
CA ASN A 655 2.45 -17.46 -18.94
C ASN A 655 2.78 -18.92 -18.65
N ARG A 656 3.13 -19.24 -17.41
CA ARG A 656 3.48 -20.58 -16.95
C ARG A 656 3.37 -20.70 -15.44
N ALA A 657 3.08 -21.91 -14.96
CA ALA A 657 3.29 -22.26 -13.56
C ALA A 657 4.73 -22.72 -13.35
N ILE A 658 5.29 -22.40 -12.18
CA ILE A 658 6.62 -22.83 -11.76
C ILE A 658 6.55 -23.43 -10.36
N TRP A 659 7.43 -24.39 -10.08
CA TRP A 659 7.76 -24.83 -8.73
C TRP A 659 9.08 -24.20 -8.30
N ILE A 660 9.11 -23.61 -7.13
CA ILE A 660 10.31 -23.07 -6.49
C ILE A 660 10.67 -24.04 -5.37
N LEU A 661 11.81 -24.68 -5.53
CA LEU A 661 12.35 -25.68 -4.61
C LEU A 661 13.58 -25.11 -3.90
N GLN A 662 13.64 -25.26 -2.59
CA GLN A 662 14.78 -24.90 -1.76
C GLN A 662 15.42 -26.14 -1.12
N GLY A 663 16.73 -26.22 -1.14
CA GLY A 663 17.49 -27.32 -0.56
C GLY A 663 17.44 -27.31 0.98
N ARG A 664 17.40 -28.50 1.60
CA ARG A 664 17.38 -28.66 3.06
C ARG A 664 18.66 -28.21 3.76
N ARG A 665 19.80 -28.27 3.06
CA ARG A 665 21.11 -27.92 3.63
C ARG A 665 21.42 -26.45 3.34
N PRO A 666 21.41 -25.59 4.36
CA PRO A 666 21.89 -24.22 4.21
C PRO A 666 23.41 -24.17 4.01
N ARG A 667 23.90 -23.10 3.39
CA ARG A 667 25.31 -22.72 3.31
C ARG A 667 25.49 -21.37 3.99
N VAL A 668 26.56 -21.24 4.77
CA VAL A 668 26.93 -19.96 5.38
C VAL A 668 27.72 -19.16 4.35
N VAL A 669 27.32 -17.91 4.15
CA VAL A 669 28.06 -16.94 3.36
C VAL A 669 28.36 -15.74 4.24
N ARG A 670 29.65 -15.50 4.48
CA ARG A 670 30.11 -14.29 5.17
C ARG A 670 30.22 -13.16 4.15
N LEU A 671 29.24 -12.26 4.15
CA LEU A 671 29.23 -11.12 3.22
C LEU A 671 30.09 -9.97 3.74
N ARG A 672 30.09 -9.73 5.06
CA ARG A 672 30.93 -8.74 5.76
C ARG A 672 31.37 -9.28 7.12
N GLU A 673 32.24 -8.56 7.83
CA GLU A 673 32.73 -9.02 9.13
C GLU A 673 31.61 -9.23 10.17
N ASP A 674 30.60 -8.38 10.10
CA ASP A 674 29.42 -8.26 10.97
C ASP A 674 28.13 -8.79 10.33
N LEU A 675 28.21 -9.40 9.14
CA LEU A 675 27.03 -9.90 8.42
C LEU A 675 27.24 -11.30 7.87
N THR A 676 26.66 -12.25 8.59
CA THR A 676 26.52 -13.64 8.19
C THR A 676 25.14 -13.85 7.57
N VAL A 677 25.09 -14.31 6.32
CA VAL A 677 23.85 -14.69 5.65
C VAL A 677 23.86 -16.19 5.41
N VAL A 678 22.72 -16.82 5.67
CA VAL A 678 22.51 -18.22 5.34
C VAL A 678 21.73 -18.30 4.03
N THR A 679 22.33 -18.92 3.03
CA THR A 679 21.70 -19.17 1.73
C THR A 679 21.35 -20.65 1.59
N ARG A 680 20.37 -20.96 0.75
CA ARG A 680 20.02 -22.34 0.39
C ARG A 680 20.14 -22.48 -1.13
N GLU A 681 20.37 -23.70 -1.59
CA GLU A 681 20.30 -23.97 -3.02
C GLU A 681 18.84 -23.83 -3.46
N THR A 682 18.56 -22.96 -4.41
CA THR A 682 17.21 -22.79 -4.98
C THR A 682 17.19 -23.33 -6.41
N LYS A 683 16.11 -24.04 -6.77
CA LYS A 683 15.84 -24.49 -8.13
C LYS A 683 14.42 -24.13 -8.50
N THR A 684 14.26 -23.47 -9.64
CA THR A 684 12.96 -23.29 -10.29
C THR A 684 12.74 -24.40 -11.31
N ILE A 685 11.59 -25.06 -11.25
CA ILE A 685 11.14 -26.09 -12.19
C ILE A 685 9.92 -25.53 -12.92
N VAL A 686 9.96 -25.47 -14.24
CA VAL A 686 8.80 -25.03 -15.04
C VAL A 686 7.83 -26.19 -15.15
N VAL A 687 6.55 -25.93 -14.89
CA VAL A 687 5.48 -26.90 -15.16
C VAL A 687 5.16 -26.85 -16.66
N PRO A 688 5.38 -27.92 -17.44
CA PRO A 688 5.14 -27.93 -18.89
C PRO A 688 3.65 -28.13 -19.20
N ALA A 689 2.79 -27.27 -18.66
CA ALA A 689 1.36 -27.27 -18.88
C ALA A 689 0.91 -25.95 -19.52
N LEU A 690 -0.12 -26.02 -20.36
CA LEU A 690 -0.76 -24.83 -20.90
C LEU A 690 -1.49 -24.07 -19.78
N THR A 691 -1.39 -22.75 -19.85
CA THR A 691 -2.13 -21.84 -18.97
C THR A 691 -3.44 -21.38 -19.61
N ASP A 692 -4.40 -20.96 -18.80
CA ASP A 692 -5.72 -20.49 -19.24
C ASP A 692 -6.20 -19.31 -18.40
N GLY A 693 -7.15 -18.53 -18.95
CA GLY A 693 -7.67 -17.31 -18.34
C GLY A 693 -6.98 -16.04 -18.81
N VAL A 694 -7.73 -14.94 -18.78
CA VAL A 694 -7.22 -13.59 -18.99
C VAL A 694 -7.99 -12.66 -18.07
N TYR A 695 -7.27 -11.88 -17.28
CA TYR A 695 -7.86 -10.77 -16.53
C TYR A 695 -7.63 -9.46 -17.28
N SER A 696 -8.64 -8.60 -17.29
CA SER A 696 -8.53 -7.27 -17.88
C SER A 696 -9.42 -6.29 -17.16
N ASP A 697 -8.87 -5.12 -16.84
CA ASP A 697 -9.60 -3.98 -16.28
C ASP A 697 -8.95 -2.66 -16.75
N TYR A 698 -9.21 -1.56 -16.08
CA TYR A 698 -8.64 -0.24 -16.34
C TYR A 698 -7.83 0.20 -15.13
N THR A 699 -6.63 0.71 -15.36
CA THR A 699 -5.73 1.18 -14.30
C THR A 699 -4.75 2.19 -14.88
N TYR A 700 -3.85 2.70 -14.04
CA TYR A 700 -2.78 3.60 -14.43
C TYR A 700 -1.49 2.81 -14.68
N GLY A 701 -0.75 3.22 -15.68
CA GLY A 701 0.63 2.81 -15.86
C GLY A 701 1.44 3.90 -16.53
N MET A 702 2.74 3.65 -16.63
CA MET A 702 3.69 4.46 -17.35
C MET A 702 4.85 3.58 -17.82
N LEU A 703 5.46 3.95 -18.93
CA LEU A 703 6.66 3.31 -19.45
C LEU A 703 7.79 4.33 -19.44
N VAL A 704 8.82 4.04 -18.64
CA VAL A 704 9.94 4.96 -18.42
C VAL A 704 11.17 4.42 -19.14
N GLU A 705 11.69 5.17 -20.10
CA GLU A 705 12.95 4.82 -20.75
C GLU A 705 14.14 5.21 -19.86
N VAL A 706 15.04 4.24 -19.67
CA VAL A 706 16.27 4.36 -18.88
C VAL A 706 17.49 4.16 -19.78
N ASP A 707 18.68 4.55 -19.30
CA ASP A 707 19.90 4.47 -20.10
C ASP A 707 20.20 3.00 -20.49
N PRO A 708 20.43 2.70 -21.78
CA PRO A 708 20.84 1.38 -22.26
C PRO A 708 22.00 0.74 -21.49
N ARG A 709 22.90 1.54 -20.91
CA ARG A 709 24.06 1.08 -20.16
C ARG A 709 23.73 0.58 -18.77
N ASN A 710 22.55 0.89 -18.23
CA ASN A 710 22.15 0.42 -16.90
C ASN A 710 22.01 -1.11 -16.88
N ASP A 711 22.53 -1.75 -15.83
CA ASP A 711 22.32 -3.18 -15.60
C ASP A 711 20.82 -3.45 -15.31
N PRO A 712 20.15 -4.33 -16.09
CA PRO A 712 18.75 -4.70 -15.86
C PRO A 712 18.48 -5.20 -14.43
N ASP A 713 19.44 -5.88 -13.82
CA ASP A 713 19.28 -6.42 -12.47
C ASP A 713 19.35 -5.31 -11.42
N HIS A 714 20.17 -4.28 -11.65
CA HIS A 714 20.18 -3.09 -10.80
C HIS A 714 18.91 -2.27 -10.95
N LEU A 715 18.33 -2.22 -12.15
CA LEU A 715 17.03 -1.58 -12.37
C LEU A 715 15.92 -2.33 -11.62
N ARG A 716 15.91 -3.68 -11.67
CA ARG A 716 14.96 -4.50 -10.90
C ARG A 716 15.12 -4.30 -9.40
N LEU A 717 16.36 -4.25 -8.91
CA LEU A 717 16.65 -3.99 -7.50
C LEU A 717 16.23 -2.58 -7.08
N GLY A 718 16.52 -1.56 -7.89
CA GLY A 718 16.10 -0.19 -7.62
C GLY A 718 14.58 -0.04 -7.61
N ALA A 719 13.87 -0.69 -8.53
CA ALA A 719 12.42 -0.65 -8.54
C ALA A 719 11.78 -1.41 -7.36
N ALA A 720 12.36 -2.54 -6.93
CA ALA A 720 11.95 -3.22 -5.69
C ALA A 720 12.15 -2.32 -4.46
N PHE A 721 13.25 -1.56 -4.44
CA PHE A 721 13.54 -0.61 -3.37
C PHE A 721 12.54 0.55 -3.34
N ILE A 722 12.04 1.00 -4.50
CA ILE A 722 10.92 1.96 -4.57
C ILE A 722 9.67 1.39 -3.90
N GLU A 723 9.25 0.16 -4.23
CA GLU A 723 8.09 -0.49 -3.59
C GLU A 723 8.24 -0.56 -2.06
N LEU A 724 9.44 -0.91 -1.59
CA LEU A 724 9.76 -1.00 -0.18
C LEU A 724 9.64 0.36 0.53
N VAL A 725 10.25 1.42 -0.03
CA VAL A 725 10.19 2.76 0.56
C VAL A 725 8.78 3.34 0.50
N LEU A 726 8.01 3.06 -0.56
CA LEU A 726 6.58 3.39 -0.61
C LEU A 726 5.82 2.72 0.54
N ARG A 727 6.09 1.44 0.84
CA ARG A 727 5.46 0.75 1.97
C ARG A 727 5.91 1.27 3.33
N ARG A 728 7.18 1.61 3.50
CA ARG A 728 7.77 1.93 4.80
C ARG A 728 7.62 3.40 5.18
N ALA A 729 7.83 4.32 4.24
CA ALA A 729 7.72 5.75 4.47
C ALA A 729 6.31 6.30 4.15
N LEU A 730 5.68 5.80 3.08
CA LEU A 730 4.38 6.28 2.61
C LEU A 730 3.22 5.34 2.95
N LEU A 731 3.47 4.17 3.56
CA LEU A 731 2.45 3.18 3.95
C LEU A 731 1.53 2.74 2.80
N VAL A 732 2.04 2.78 1.57
CA VAL A 732 1.37 2.24 0.39
C VAL A 732 1.49 0.70 0.43
N PRO A 733 0.40 -0.07 0.24
CA PRO A 733 0.50 -1.53 0.17
C PRO A 733 1.49 -1.99 -0.91
N LEU A 734 2.27 -3.03 -0.63
CA LEU A 734 3.33 -3.54 -1.53
C LEU A 734 2.76 -4.04 -2.87
N GLU A 735 1.50 -4.43 -2.87
CA GLU A 735 0.78 -4.89 -4.05
C GLU A 735 0.26 -3.74 -4.92
N THR A 736 0.18 -2.48 -4.43
CA THR A 736 -0.53 -1.40 -5.14
C THR A 736 0.19 -0.95 -6.41
N ILE A 737 1.51 -0.78 -6.37
CA ILE A 737 2.33 -0.37 -7.51
C ILE A 737 3.33 -1.46 -7.80
N LYS A 738 3.35 -1.92 -9.05
CA LYS A 738 4.28 -2.94 -9.54
C LYS A 738 5.08 -2.42 -10.71
N TYR A 739 6.24 -3.03 -10.92
CA TYR A 739 7.13 -2.71 -12.02
C TYR A 739 7.52 -3.94 -12.84
N ASP A 740 7.99 -3.68 -14.05
CA ASP A 740 8.70 -4.66 -14.88
C ASP A 740 9.85 -3.96 -15.62
N VAL A 741 10.95 -4.68 -15.84
CA VAL A 741 12.10 -4.19 -16.62
C VAL A 741 12.06 -4.85 -17.98
N VAL A 742 11.72 -4.05 -18.99
CA VAL A 742 11.53 -4.48 -20.38
C VAL A 742 12.77 -4.11 -21.19
N ILE A 743 13.30 -5.08 -21.92
CA ILE A 743 14.44 -4.90 -22.82
C ILE A 743 13.94 -5.07 -24.25
N ALA A 744 14.12 -4.05 -25.09
CA ALA A 744 13.71 -4.05 -26.49
C ALA A 744 14.89 -3.62 -27.38
N GLY A 745 15.62 -4.61 -27.90
CA GLY A 745 16.89 -4.36 -28.59
C GLY A 745 17.92 -3.76 -27.63
N GLU A 746 18.48 -2.61 -27.98
CA GLU A 746 19.42 -1.86 -27.13
C GLU A 746 18.73 -0.98 -26.08
N ARG A 747 17.42 -0.73 -26.23
CA ARG A 747 16.67 0.15 -25.33
C ARG A 747 16.16 -0.61 -24.11
N LYS A 748 16.16 0.06 -22.96
CA LYS A 748 15.69 -0.48 -21.68
C LYS A 748 14.59 0.42 -21.14
N PHE A 749 13.55 -0.22 -20.60
CA PHE A 749 12.40 0.47 -20.03
C PHE A 749 12.06 -0.12 -18.67
N VAL A 750 11.57 0.74 -17.79
CA VAL A 750 10.91 0.34 -16.55
C VAL A 750 9.42 0.66 -16.73
N ALA A 751 8.61 -0.38 -16.89
CA ALA A 751 7.17 -0.26 -16.86
C ALA A 751 6.74 -0.18 -15.40
N ILE A 752 5.96 0.84 -15.02
CA ILE A 752 5.42 1.00 -13.67
C ILE A 752 3.91 1.07 -13.81
N HIS A 753 3.17 0.30 -13.03
CA HIS A 753 1.72 0.29 -13.10
C HIS A 753 1.07 0.05 -11.75
N GLU A 754 -0.18 0.48 -11.64
CA GLU A 754 -1.03 0.14 -10.52
C GLU A 754 -1.72 -1.20 -10.77
N THR A 755 -1.74 -2.08 -9.79
CA THR A 755 -2.46 -3.37 -9.88
C THR A 755 -3.96 -3.18 -9.78
N GLU A 756 -4.39 -2.29 -8.88
CA GLU A 756 -5.74 -1.76 -8.76
C GLU A 756 -5.74 -0.27 -9.04
N SER A 757 -6.75 0.24 -9.75
CA SER A 757 -6.83 1.66 -10.09
C SER A 757 -7.00 2.53 -8.85
N ALA A 758 -5.91 3.13 -8.39
CA ALA A 758 -5.83 4.05 -7.26
C ALA A 758 -5.62 5.50 -7.70
N GLY A 759 -5.04 5.72 -8.89
CA GLY A 759 -4.68 7.02 -9.43
C GLY A 759 -3.47 7.66 -8.73
N LEU A 760 -2.65 6.86 -8.07
CA LEU A 760 -1.43 7.31 -7.38
C LEU A 760 -0.36 7.73 -8.36
N LEU A 761 -0.13 7.03 -9.47
CA LEU A 761 0.95 7.35 -10.40
C LEU A 761 0.85 8.78 -10.96
N GLU A 762 -0.36 9.29 -11.15
CA GLU A 762 -0.60 10.69 -11.55
C GLU A 762 -0.42 11.69 -10.39
N HIS A 763 -0.70 11.30 -9.14
CA HIS A 763 -0.75 12.18 -7.97
C HIS A 763 0.43 12.06 -6.99
N ILE A 764 1.29 11.05 -7.14
CA ILE A 764 2.49 10.88 -6.32
C ILE A 764 3.39 12.10 -6.50
N ASP A 765 3.83 12.64 -5.37
CA ASP A 765 4.94 13.58 -5.33
C ASP A 765 6.25 12.81 -5.50
N TRP A 766 6.69 12.70 -6.76
CA TRP A 766 7.90 12.01 -7.14
C TRP A 766 9.16 12.70 -6.62
N MET A 767 9.11 14.01 -6.37
CA MET A 767 10.24 14.75 -5.79
C MET A 767 10.40 14.38 -4.32
N ARG A 768 9.29 14.35 -3.56
CA ARG A 768 9.30 13.86 -2.19
C ARG A 768 9.72 12.39 -2.09
N LEU A 769 9.30 11.55 -3.03
CA LEU A 769 9.74 10.15 -3.09
C LEU A 769 11.25 10.05 -3.32
N LYS A 770 11.82 10.87 -4.20
CA LYS A 770 13.27 10.95 -4.41
C LYS A 770 14.02 11.29 -3.11
N GLU A 771 13.59 12.32 -2.39
CA GLU A 771 14.19 12.70 -1.10
C GLU A 771 14.13 11.56 -0.08
N LEU A 772 12.99 10.86 -0.01
CA LEU A 772 12.83 9.71 0.87
C LEU A 772 13.79 8.58 0.48
N LEU A 773 13.92 8.27 -0.82
CA LEU A 773 14.84 7.25 -1.32
C LEU A 773 16.29 7.60 -0.98
N GLU A 774 16.69 8.86 -1.13
CA GLU A 774 18.05 9.31 -0.82
C GLU A 774 18.37 9.19 0.68
N GLY A 775 17.41 9.47 1.56
CA GLY A 775 17.59 9.43 3.02
C GLY A 775 17.26 8.10 3.71
N TYR A 776 16.64 7.14 3.02
CA TYR A 776 16.12 5.91 3.65
C TYR A 776 17.24 4.98 4.15
N GLN A 777 17.13 4.47 5.37
CA GLN A 777 18.09 3.54 5.96
C GLN A 777 17.41 2.18 6.16
N PRO A 778 17.73 1.16 5.35
CA PRO A 778 17.11 -0.16 5.45
C PRO A 778 17.47 -0.89 6.74
N ASP A 779 16.52 -1.65 7.29
CA ASP A 779 16.72 -2.53 8.45
C ASP A 779 16.48 -4.03 8.10
N GLY A 780 16.60 -4.92 9.10
CA GLY A 780 16.41 -6.36 8.89
C GLY A 780 14.99 -6.75 8.48
N LEU A 781 13.98 -5.92 8.75
CA LEU A 781 12.63 -6.13 8.22
C LEU A 781 12.60 -5.79 6.73
N ASP A 782 13.31 -4.74 6.31
CA ASP A 782 13.38 -4.37 4.89
C ASP A 782 14.02 -5.47 4.04
N GLU A 783 14.98 -6.21 4.58
CA GLU A 783 15.53 -7.41 3.92
C GLU A 783 14.48 -8.52 3.74
N ALA A 784 13.68 -8.81 4.78
CA ALA A 784 12.60 -9.79 4.71
C ALA A 784 11.50 -9.36 3.72
N LEU A 785 11.14 -8.08 3.74
CA LEU A 785 10.16 -7.52 2.82
C LEU A 785 10.67 -7.54 1.38
N LEU A 786 11.94 -7.19 1.13
CA LEU A 786 12.51 -7.23 -0.21
C LEU A 786 12.44 -8.64 -0.82
N GLU A 787 12.78 -9.67 -0.04
CA GLU A 787 12.68 -11.06 -0.50
C GLU A 787 11.24 -11.48 -0.77
N ALA A 788 10.29 -11.07 0.08
CA ALA A 788 8.87 -11.35 -0.12
C ALA A 788 8.28 -10.59 -1.33
N VAL A 789 8.80 -9.40 -1.63
CA VAL A 789 8.37 -8.58 -2.77
C VAL A 789 8.94 -9.13 -4.08
N ASN A 790 10.24 -9.43 -4.09
CA ASN A 790 10.95 -9.88 -5.28
C ASN A 790 12.23 -10.67 -4.90
N GLU A 791 12.14 -12.00 -4.94
CA GLU A 791 13.25 -12.90 -4.64
C GLU A 791 14.47 -12.66 -5.56
N TYR A 792 14.24 -12.30 -6.83
CA TYR A 792 15.31 -12.00 -7.77
C TYR A 792 16.10 -10.75 -7.37
N ALA A 793 15.40 -9.66 -7.01
CA ALA A 793 16.03 -8.45 -6.50
C ALA A 793 16.82 -8.71 -5.21
N TYR A 794 16.26 -9.51 -4.29
CA TYR A 794 16.96 -9.93 -3.08
C TYR A 794 18.22 -10.74 -3.39
N SER A 795 18.16 -11.65 -4.36
CA SER A 795 19.33 -12.40 -4.84
C SER A 795 20.41 -11.49 -5.43
N THR A 796 20.03 -10.51 -6.26
CA THR A 796 20.95 -9.48 -6.78
C THR A 796 21.61 -8.69 -5.66
N LEU A 797 20.84 -8.28 -4.64
CA LEU A 797 21.37 -7.56 -3.47
C LEU A 797 22.35 -8.42 -2.67
N THR A 798 22.02 -9.69 -2.44
CA THR A 798 22.85 -10.66 -1.73
C THR A 798 24.18 -10.89 -2.45
N ALA A 799 24.15 -11.07 -3.77
CA ALA A 799 25.34 -11.23 -4.61
C ALA A 799 26.29 -10.01 -4.59
N ARG A 800 25.80 -8.86 -4.14
CA ARG A 800 26.55 -7.61 -3.97
C ARG A 800 26.92 -7.33 -2.51
N GLY A 801 26.83 -8.32 -1.62
CA GLY A 801 27.20 -8.15 -0.22
C GLY A 801 26.20 -7.32 0.59
N MET A 802 24.93 -7.29 0.17
CA MET A 802 23.86 -6.47 0.78
C MET A 802 24.14 -4.96 0.71
N ASP A 803 24.77 -4.52 -0.39
CA ASP A 803 25.01 -3.11 -0.67
C ASP A 803 23.74 -2.41 -1.19
N TRP A 804 23.01 -1.79 -0.26
CA TRP A 804 21.80 -1.01 -0.54
C TRP A 804 22.08 0.27 -1.34
N GLU A 805 23.32 0.75 -1.47
CA GLU A 805 23.62 1.94 -2.28
C GLU A 805 23.45 1.68 -3.78
N VAL A 806 23.58 0.44 -4.25
CA VAL A 806 23.22 0.07 -5.63
C VAL A 806 21.71 0.20 -5.83
N ALA A 807 20.92 -0.31 -4.88
CA ALA A 807 19.46 -0.22 -4.91
C ALA A 807 19.01 1.25 -4.89
N ARG A 808 19.58 2.06 -3.98
CA ARG A 808 19.29 3.49 -3.84
C ARG A 808 19.59 4.25 -5.13
N ARG A 809 20.80 4.13 -5.69
CA ARG A 809 21.18 4.84 -6.91
C ARG A 809 20.28 4.50 -8.09
N SER A 810 19.96 3.22 -8.29
CA SER A 810 19.06 2.80 -9.36
C SER A 810 17.62 3.29 -9.14
N ALA A 811 17.12 3.26 -7.90
CA ALA A 811 15.80 3.78 -7.56
C ALA A 811 15.70 5.29 -7.84
N VAL A 812 16.66 6.07 -7.37
CA VAL A 812 16.75 7.52 -7.62
C VAL A 812 16.82 7.80 -9.12
N HIS A 813 17.62 7.03 -9.86
CA HIS A 813 17.71 7.17 -11.31
C HIS A 813 16.35 6.93 -12.01
N ILE A 814 15.63 5.87 -11.63
CA ILE A 814 14.29 5.60 -12.17
C ILE A 814 13.35 6.78 -11.91
N VAL A 815 13.33 7.30 -10.68
CA VAL A 815 12.47 8.45 -10.30
C VAL A 815 12.87 9.73 -11.05
N GLU A 816 14.16 9.98 -11.25
CA GLU A 816 14.65 11.10 -12.07
C GLU A 816 14.16 11.00 -13.53
N ARG A 817 14.15 9.80 -14.10
CA ARG A 817 13.57 9.57 -15.43
C ARG A 817 12.07 9.79 -15.45
N VAL A 818 11.33 9.37 -14.41
CA VAL A 818 9.90 9.70 -14.27
C VAL A 818 9.68 11.21 -14.25
N LEU A 819 10.41 11.95 -13.41
CA LEU A 819 10.32 13.40 -13.31
C LEU A 819 10.61 14.08 -14.66
N ALA A 820 11.58 13.59 -15.43
CA ALA A 820 11.90 14.11 -16.76
C ALA A 820 10.78 13.93 -17.80
N THR A 821 9.89 12.94 -17.62
CA THR A 821 8.72 12.76 -18.51
C THR A 821 7.56 13.69 -18.17
N LYS A 822 7.49 14.19 -16.92
CA LYS A 822 6.44 15.13 -16.51
C LYS A 822 6.59 16.46 -17.23
N ARG A 823 5.47 17.03 -17.65
CA ARG A 823 5.42 18.30 -18.37
C ARG A 823 4.68 19.35 -17.56
N ILE A 824 5.16 20.58 -17.61
CA ILE A 824 4.51 21.79 -17.08
C ILE A 824 4.04 22.66 -18.22
N ARG A 825 2.93 23.35 -18.02
CA ARG A 825 2.45 24.36 -18.95
C ARG A 825 2.90 25.72 -18.47
N VAL A 826 3.54 26.46 -19.35
CA VAL A 826 3.95 27.84 -19.11
C VAL A 826 3.45 28.71 -20.25
N GLN A 827 2.95 29.90 -19.93
CA GLN A 827 2.73 30.90 -20.96
C GLN A 827 4.02 31.68 -21.15
N PHE A 828 4.38 31.99 -22.38
CA PHE A 828 5.49 32.88 -22.68
C PHE A 828 5.23 33.59 -24.00
N MET A 829 5.34 34.92 -24.01
CA MET A 829 5.06 35.77 -25.18
C MET A 829 3.68 35.49 -25.82
N GLY A 830 2.64 35.35 -24.99
CA GLY A 830 1.27 35.07 -25.44
C GLY A 830 1.04 33.67 -26.02
N LYS A 831 2.03 32.77 -25.96
CA LYS A 831 1.92 31.38 -26.43
C LYS A 831 2.03 30.42 -25.25
N GLU A 832 1.13 29.43 -25.21
CA GLU A 832 1.25 28.31 -24.28
C GLU A 832 2.34 27.35 -24.77
N ARG A 833 3.25 26.98 -23.87
CA ARG A 833 4.34 26.03 -24.12
C ARG A 833 4.27 24.92 -23.08
N VAL A 834 4.53 23.69 -23.52
CA VAL A 834 4.57 22.49 -22.67
C VAL A 834 6.04 22.08 -22.52
N LEU A 835 6.62 22.35 -21.35
CA LEU A 835 8.04 22.11 -21.05
C LEU A 835 8.19 20.91 -20.12
N PRO A 836 9.33 20.19 -20.09
CA PRO A 836 9.59 19.25 -19.01
C PRO A 836 9.66 19.97 -17.65
N LEU A 837 9.30 19.27 -16.58
CA LEU A 837 9.51 19.74 -15.22
C LEU A 837 11.01 19.97 -14.96
N PRO A 838 11.43 21.08 -14.30
CA PRO A 838 12.82 21.26 -13.91
C PRO A 838 13.35 20.05 -13.13
N SER A 839 14.49 19.51 -13.58
CA SER A 839 15.11 18.35 -12.95
C SER A 839 16.58 18.25 -13.33
N ARG A 840 17.40 17.74 -12.41
CA ARG A 840 18.81 17.40 -12.67
C ARG A 840 18.96 16.34 -13.75
N ALA A 841 17.93 15.53 -13.99
CA ALA A 841 17.88 14.54 -15.07
C ALA A 841 18.03 15.14 -16.48
N LEU A 842 17.70 16.43 -16.63
CA LEU A 842 17.85 17.15 -17.89
C LEU A 842 19.30 17.57 -18.17
N ARG A 843 20.21 17.42 -17.18
CA ARG A 843 21.63 17.79 -17.23
C ARG A 843 21.87 19.25 -17.65
N ARG A 844 21.10 20.15 -17.04
CA ARG A 844 21.18 21.60 -17.27
C ARG A 844 21.36 22.31 -15.96
N ALA A 845 22.19 23.33 -15.94
CA ALA A 845 22.25 24.27 -14.85
C ALA A 845 22.30 25.69 -15.41
N VAL A 846 21.62 26.62 -14.75
CA VAL A 846 21.72 28.04 -15.05
C VAL A 846 22.58 28.74 -14.02
N VAL A 847 23.37 29.69 -14.47
CA VAL A 847 24.26 30.52 -13.64
C VAL A 847 23.94 31.98 -13.89
N ILE A 848 23.83 32.76 -12.82
CA ILE A 848 23.66 34.21 -12.87
C ILE A 848 24.60 34.87 -11.87
N THR A 849 25.12 36.05 -12.24
CA THR A 849 26.03 36.83 -11.41
C THR A 849 25.40 38.15 -11.01
N TYR A 850 25.48 38.49 -9.73
CA TYR A 850 25.08 39.79 -9.20
C TYR A 850 26.29 40.51 -8.61
N SER A 851 26.31 41.83 -8.78
CA SER A 851 27.34 42.72 -8.24
C SER A 851 26.69 44.07 -7.93
N PHE A 852 26.78 44.49 -6.67
CA PHE A 852 26.26 45.78 -6.20
C PHE A 852 27.38 46.55 -5.53
N GLN A 853 27.78 47.67 -6.12
CA GLN A 853 28.77 48.56 -5.52
C GLN A 853 28.21 49.22 -4.26
N LEU A 854 29.00 49.18 -3.19
CA LEU A 854 28.68 49.83 -1.92
C LEU A 854 29.30 51.24 -1.94
N GLY A 855 28.47 52.28 -2.02
CA GLY A 855 28.92 53.66 -1.69
C GLY A 855 28.47 54.81 -2.59
N GLU A 856 28.01 54.59 -3.83
CA GLU A 856 27.82 55.73 -4.76
C GLU A 856 26.44 56.41 -4.80
N GLN A 857 25.48 56.01 -3.96
CA GLN A 857 24.20 56.74 -3.83
C GLN A 857 23.73 56.82 -2.37
N GLY A 858 24.54 57.46 -1.50
CA GLY A 858 24.06 57.97 -0.20
C GLY A 858 24.51 57.24 1.07
N LEU A 859 25.54 56.39 1.01
CA LEU A 859 26.15 55.78 2.19
C LEU A 859 27.59 56.25 2.36
N ALA A 860 27.83 57.13 3.34
CA ALA A 860 29.15 57.63 3.69
C ALA A 860 30.10 56.48 4.07
N THR A 861 31.15 56.24 3.27
CA THR A 861 32.34 55.48 3.67
C THR A 861 33.39 56.47 4.19
N VAL A 862 33.99 56.18 5.35
CA VAL A 862 34.97 57.07 6.01
C VAL A 862 36.40 56.86 5.47
N SER A 863 36.63 55.98 4.50
CA SER A 863 38.01 55.61 4.15
C SER A 863 38.24 55.05 2.74
N GLY A 864 37.54 55.54 1.71
CA GLY A 864 37.98 55.37 0.31
C GLY A 864 38.12 53.95 -0.26
N THR A 865 37.86 52.89 0.52
CA THR A 865 37.88 51.50 0.06
C THR A 865 36.48 51.10 -0.36
N GLY A 866 36.20 51.17 -1.65
CA GLY A 866 34.97 50.63 -2.24
C GLY A 866 34.90 49.12 -2.03
N GLY A 867 33.70 48.59 -1.86
CA GLY A 867 33.46 47.14 -1.85
C GLY A 867 32.18 46.81 -2.58
N SER A 868 32.04 45.57 -3.04
CA SER A 868 30.86 45.09 -3.75
C SER A 868 30.21 43.93 -3.00
N LEU A 869 28.90 43.99 -2.79
CA LEU A 869 28.11 42.80 -2.46
C LEU A 869 27.89 42.01 -3.75
N TYR A 870 28.18 40.72 -3.76
CA TYR A 870 28.07 39.91 -4.97
C TYR A 870 27.50 38.52 -4.69
N SER A 871 27.05 37.86 -5.74
CA SER A 871 26.65 36.45 -5.71
C SER A 871 26.86 35.82 -7.07
N VAL A 872 27.42 34.61 -7.09
CA VAL A 872 27.44 33.74 -8.29
C VAL A 872 26.48 32.59 -8.02
N ALA A 873 25.23 32.77 -8.46
CA ALA A 873 24.12 31.91 -8.09
C ALA A 873 23.90 30.83 -9.16
N VAL A 874 23.55 29.62 -8.72
CA VAL A 874 23.37 28.45 -9.58
C VAL A 874 22.05 27.76 -9.27
N PHE A 875 21.36 27.31 -10.32
CA PHE A 875 20.22 26.40 -10.21
C PHE A 875 20.38 25.25 -11.19
N ASP A 876 20.38 24.02 -10.68
CA ASP A 876 20.61 22.78 -11.45
C ASP A 876 19.31 22.07 -11.88
N GLY A 877 18.17 22.75 -11.73
CA GLY A 877 16.83 22.21 -11.98
C GLY A 877 16.12 21.74 -10.72
N GLU A 878 16.84 21.48 -9.62
CA GLU A 878 16.23 21.05 -8.35
C GLU A 878 16.71 21.92 -7.17
N ASN A 879 18.00 22.24 -7.13
CA ASN A 879 18.64 22.91 -6.00
C ASN A 879 19.10 24.33 -6.36
N PHE A 880 18.68 25.30 -5.56
CA PHE A 880 19.23 26.66 -5.60
C PHE A 880 20.46 26.75 -4.72
N ARG A 881 21.55 27.30 -5.26
CA ARG A 881 22.76 27.64 -4.52
C ARG A 881 23.07 29.11 -4.78
N VAL A 882 22.83 29.95 -3.78
CA VAL A 882 23.01 31.41 -3.86
C VAL A 882 23.98 31.89 -2.78
N PRO A 883 25.27 31.57 -2.89
CA PRO A 883 26.25 32.05 -1.93
C PRO A 883 26.47 33.56 -2.14
N VAL A 884 26.33 34.33 -1.05
CA VAL A 884 26.45 35.79 -1.06
C VAL A 884 27.76 36.19 -0.38
N GLY A 885 28.58 36.96 -1.09
CA GLY A 885 29.89 37.42 -0.63
C GLY A 885 30.02 38.95 -0.64
N ILE A 886 31.03 39.46 0.05
CA ILE A 886 31.40 40.89 0.02
C ILE A 886 32.87 40.97 -0.34
N LYS A 887 33.17 41.66 -1.44
CA LYS A 887 34.55 41.87 -1.90
C LYS A 887 34.96 43.32 -1.74
N ALA A 888 35.95 43.60 -0.89
CA ALA A 888 36.61 44.91 -0.89
C ALA A 888 37.74 44.97 -1.93
N GLU A 889 38.09 46.18 -2.35
CA GLU A 889 39.20 46.43 -3.28
C GLU A 889 40.53 45.86 -2.74
N GLY A 890 41.16 44.95 -3.49
CA GLY A 890 42.42 44.29 -3.10
C GLY A 890 42.31 43.00 -2.27
N GLU A 891 41.10 42.55 -1.89
CA GLU A 891 40.92 41.30 -1.13
C GLU A 891 40.93 40.04 -2.02
N GLU A 892 41.45 38.93 -1.46
CA GLU A 892 41.38 37.58 -2.04
C GLU A 892 39.93 37.06 -2.12
N PRO A 893 39.65 36.03 -2.96
CA PRO A 893 38.30 35.49 -3.07
C PRO A 893 37.78 34.93 -1.75
N ASP A 894 36.56 35.32 -1.37
CA ASP A 894 35.92 34.83 -0.14
C ASP A 894 35.31 33.42 -0.31
N GLU A 895 34.79 32.86 0.79
CA GLU A 895 34.21 31.52 0.81
C GLU A 895 33.04 31.35 -0.19
N ALA A 896 32.25 32.41 -0.40
CA ALA A 896 31.12 32.38 -1.33
C ALA A 896 31.59 32.11 -2.77
N TYR A 897 32.70 32.73 -3.19
CA TYR A 897 33.31 32.45 -4.48
C TYR A 897 33.81 31.01 -4.60
N LEU A 898 34.52 30.50 -3.59
CA LEU A 898 35.06 29.14 -3.59
C LEU A 898 33.93 28.10 -3.72
N GLN A 899 32.81 28.32 -3.02
CA GLN A 899 31.63 27.47 -3.11
C GLN A 899 31.03 27.46 -4.53
N SER A 900 30.83 28.62 -5.16
CA SER A 900 30.29 28.69 -6.54
C SER A 900 31.22 28.06 -7.56
N SER A 901 32.52 28.33 -7.48
CA SER A 901 33.52 27.78 -8.41
C SER A 901 33.60 26.26 -8.31
N ALA A 902 33.61 25.71 -7.09
CA ALA A 902 33.60 24.26 -6.86
C ALA A 902 32.30 23.61 -7.37
N LEU A 903 31.15 24.25 -7.16
CA LEU A 903 29.86 23.76 -7.62
C LEU A 903 29.78 23.69 -9.16
N ILE A 904 30.16 24.76 -9.86
CA ILE A 904 30.15 24.80 -11.33
C ILE A 904 31.09 23.71 -11.87
N SER A 905 32.26 23.53 -11.27
CA SER A 905 33.20 22.46 -11.62
C SER A 905 32.56 21.08 -11.51
N LYS A 906 31.94 20.80 -10.36
CA LYS A 906 31.26 19.52 -10.10
C LYS A 906 30.13 19.24 -11.10
N LEU A 907 29.37 20.27 -11.50
CA LEU A 907 28.28 20.11 -12.45
C LEU A 907 28.81 19.76 -13.85
N VAL A 908 29.87 20.43 -14.30
CA VAL A 908 30.53 20.11 -15.57
C VAL A 908 31.07 18.68 -15.57
N ASP A 909 31.73 18.25 -14.48
CA ASP A 909 32.24 16.88 -14.34
C ASP A 909 31.12 15.83 -14.36
N GLN A 910 29.92 16.21 -13.93
CA GLN A 910 28.70 15.38 -13.98
C GLN A 910 28.01 15.40 -15.36
N GLY A 911 28.57 16.11 -16.33
CA GLY A 911 28.05 16.23 -17.68
C GLY A 911 26.86 17.19 -17.81
N PHE A 912 26.76 18.20 -16.93
CA PHE A 912 25.78 19.27 -17.08
C PHE A 912 26.26 20.29 -18.10
N ARG A 913 25.32 20.80 -18.89
CA ARG A 913 25.52 22.01 -19.68
C ARG A 913 25.14 23.24 -18.85
N ILE A 914 25.98 24.27 -18.93
CA ILE A 914 25.81 25.52 -18.19
C ILE A 914 25.15 26.56 -19.09
N TYR A 915 24.08 27.17 -18.61
CA TYR A 915 23.35 28.21 -19.32
C TYR A 915 23.51 29.53 -18.58
N VAL A 916 23.77 30.60 -19.31
CA VAL A 916 23.96 31.95 -18.78
C VAL A 916 23.11 32.92 -19.60
N PHE A 917 22.75 34.06 -19.02
CA PHE A 917 22.00 35.08 -19.73
C PHE A 917 22.91 36.28 -19.96
N ASP A 918 23.27 36.55 -21.21
CA ASP A 918 24.27 37.55 -21.60
C ASP A 918 25.67 37.21 -21.06
N PHE A 919 26.36 36.36 -21.82
CA PHE A 919 27.68 35.84 -21.44
C PHE A 919 28.73 36.94 -21.32
N ASP A 920 28.70 37.92 -22.23
CA ASP A 920 29.65 39.03 -22.24
C ASP A 920 29.47 39.92 -21.00
N ALA A 921 28.22 40.26 -20.65
CA ALA A 921 27.93 41.01 -19.43
C ALA A 921 28.38 40.25 -18.17
N MET A 922 28.16 38.93 -18.12
CA MET A 922 28.64 38.10 -17.01
C MET A 922 30.18 38.12 -16.90
N LEU A 923 30.92 38.01 -18.02
CA LEU A 923 32.38 38.08 -18.00
C LEU A 923 32.89 39.46 -17.57
N GLU A 924 32.20 40.54 -17.94
CA GLU A 924 32.51 41.89 -17.49
C GLU A 924 32.33 42.02 -15.97
N GLU A 925 31.21 41.53 -15.43
CA GLU A 925 30.96 41.53 -13.98
C GLU A 925 31.96 40.69 -13.20
N LEU A 926 32.30 39.49 -13.68
CA LEU A 926 33.37 38.68 -13.11
C LEU A 926 34.73 39.40 -13.15
N SER A 927 34.97 40.23 -14.17
CA SER A 927 36.20 41.02 -14.30
C SER A 927 36.24 42.17 -13.29
N LYS A 928 35.13 42.90 -13.11
CA LYS A 928 34.98 43.95 -12.08
C LYS A 928 35.15 43.37 -10.68
N LEU A 929 34.65 42.16 -10.45
CA LEU A 929 34.83 41.41 -9.21
C LEU A 929 36.21 40.74 -9.11
N GLY A 930 37.12 40.91 -10.07
CA GLY A 930 38.48 40.33 -10.04
C GLY A 930 38.54 38.80 -10.05
N MET A 931 37.49 38.11 -10.53
CA MET A 931 37.35 36.65 -10.53
C MET A 931 37.98 36.01 -11.78
N ARG A 932 39.28 36.24 -11.98
CA ARG A 932 39.99 35.86 -13.21
C ARG A 932 39.95 34.35 -13.52
N SER A 933 40.03 33.49 -12.50
CA SER A 933 40.02 32.02 -12.67
C SER A 933 38.68 31.49 -13.17
N LEU A 934 37.57 31.94 -12.58
CA LEU A 934 36.22 31.52 -12.99
C LEU A 934 35.89 32.06 -14.38
N ARG A 935 36.28 33.32 -14.67
CA ARG A 935 36.16 33.91 -16.00
C ARG A 935 36.87 33.05 -17.06
N ALA A 936 38.15 32.76 -16.85
CA ALA A 936 38.93 31.95 -17.80
C ALA A 936 38.32 30.56 -18.00
N LYS A 937 37.82 29.94 -16.91
CA LYS A 937 37.13 28.65 -16.99
C LYS A 937 35.85 28.70 -17.82
N LEU A 938 34.98 29.68 -17.56
CA LEU A 938 33.73 29.81 -18.31
C LEU A 938 33.98 30.15 -19.78
N SER A 939 34.99 30.97 -20.10
CA SER A 939 35.42 31.22 -21.47
C SER A 939 35.90 29.94 -22.17
N GLY A 940 36.73 29.12 -21.52
CA GLY A 940 37.15 27.83 -22.08
C GLY A 940 35.98 26.87 -22.30
N LEU A 941 35.06 26.77 -21.35
CA LEU A 941 33.86 25.93 -21.48
C LEU A 941 32.89 26.41 -22.57
N MET A 942 32.87 27.72 -22.87
CA MET A 942 32.11 28.29 -23.99
C MET A 942 32.69 27.84 -25.33
N GLU A 943 34.03 27.84 -25.47
CA GLU A 943 34.70 27.32 -26.67
C GLU A 943 34.48 25.81 -26.86
N GLU A 944 34.35 25.06 -25.77
CA GLU A 944 34.02 23.62 -25.77
C GLU A 944 32.51 23.32 -25.98
N GLY A 945 31.65 24.34 -26.10
CA GLY A 945 30.19 24.17 -26.27
C GLY A 945 29.46 23.67 -25.01
N LEU A 946 30.10 23.73 -23.84
CA LEU A 946 29.54 23.35 -22.55
C LEU A 946 28.84 24.53 -21.83
N VAL A 947 29.11 25.76 -22.25
CA VAL A 947 28.36 26.97 -21.84
C VAL A 947 27.50 27.45 -23.01
N VAL A 948 26.28 27.89 -22.72
CA VAL A 948 25.34 28.43 -23.72
C VAL A 948 24.78 29.77 -23.27
N ASP A 949 24.86 30.77 -24.15
CA ASP A 949 24.24 32.07 -23.95
C ASP A 949 22.76 32.06 -24.36
N LEU A 950 21.87 32.20 -23.36
CA LEU A 950 20.43 32.22 -23.53
C LEU A 950 19.92 33.46 -24.24
N ALA A 951 20.57 34.62 -24.11
CA ALA A 951 20.12 35.85 -24.77
C ALA A 951 20.30 35.74 -26.29
N VAL A 952 21.48 35.26 -26.70
CA VAL A 952 21.81 34.99 -28.11
C VAL A 952 20.90 33.89 -28.67
N LEU A 953 20.75 32.79 -27.93
CA LEU A 953 19.94 31.66 -28.37
C LEU A 953 18.44 32.01 -28.45
N ALA A 954 17.92 32.79 -27.49
CA ALA A 954 16.55 33.27 -27.51
C ALA A 954 16.30 34.21 -28.68
N ALA A 955 17.20 35.18 -28.95
CA ALA A 955 17.07 36.06 -30.11
C ALA A 955 17.01 35.27 -31.43
N ARG A 956 17.85 34.23 -31.56
CA ARG A 956 17.87 33.36 -32.75
C ARG A 956 16.60 32.52 -32.90
N GLN A 957 16.07 31.97 -31.81
CA GLN A 957 14.94 31.02 -31.86
C GLN A 957 13.57 31.70 -31.83
N LEU A 958 13.47 32.85 -31.16
CA LEU A 958 12.21 33.59 -30.99
C LEU A 958 12.03 34.68 -32.05
N GLY A 959 13.11 35.08 -32.72
CA GLY A 959 13.10 36.11 -33.77
C GLY A 959 13.13 37.55 -33.25
N GLU A 960 13.21 37.74 -31.93
CA GLU A 960 13.35 39.04 -31.27
C GLU A 960 14.21 38.93 -30.00
N SER A 961 14.91 40.00 -29.65
CA SER A 961 15.70 40.07 -28.42
C SER A 961 14.77 40.14 -27.20
N VAL A 962 15.03 39.30 -26.20
CA VAL A 962 14.31 39.30 -24.92
C VAL A 962 15.20 39.87 -23.82
N THR A 963 14.62 40.66 -22.90
CA THR A 963 15.34 41.10 -21.70
C THR A 963 15.11 40.13 -20.54
N LEU A 964 15.99 40.15 -19.53
CA LEU A 964 15.80 39.33 -18.33
C LEU A 964 14.46 39.63 -17.64
N THR A 965 14.02 40.88 -17.66
CA THR A 965 12.73 41.32 -17.11
C THR A 965 11.55 40.68 -17.84
N ASP A 966 11.60 40.61 -19.17
CA ASP A 966 10.56 39.96 -19.99
C ASP A 966 10.49 38.46 -19.70
N VAL A 967 11.65 37.83 -19.50
CA VAL A 967 11.78 36.41 -19.18
C VAL A 967 11.18 36.11 -17.80
N VAL A 968 11.53 36.91 -16.79
CA VAL A 968 11.08 36.73 -15.40
C VAL A 968 9.59 37.01 -15.23
N SER A 969 9.06 38.03 -15.91
CA SER A 969 7.62 38.35 -15.87
C SER A 969 6.77 37.39 -16.72
N GLY A 970 7.35 36.84 -17.78
CA GLY A 970 6.66 35.94 -18.70
C GLY A 970 6.61 34.49 -18.24
N LEU A 971 7.67 33.96 -17.61
CA LEU A 971 7.78 32.53 -17.26
C LEU A 971 7.50 32.26 -15.77
N THR A 972 6.22 32.08 -15.42
CA THR A 972 5.76 31.69 -14.07
C THR A 972 4.90 30.41 -14.11
N TRP A 973 4.85 29.64 -13.01
CA TRP A 973 3.99 28.46 -12.86
C TRP A 973 3.17 28.54 -11.54
N GLU A 974 1.90 28.11 -11.59
CA GLU A 974 0.98 27.92 -10.45
C GLU A 974 1.60 27.20 -9.23
N GLY A 975 1.45 27.82 -8.05
CA GLY A 975 1.90 27.28 -6.75
C GLY A 975 2.88 28.17 -5.98
N GLU A 976 3.25 29.33 -6.52
CA GLU A 976 4.25 30.20 -5.90
C GLU A 976 3.65 31.13 -4.83
N GLY A 977 4.23 31.12 -3.63
CA GLY A 977 3.94 32.11 -2.59
C GLY A 977 4.38 33.50 -3.05
N SER A 978 3.58 34.52 -2.75
CA SER A 978 3.68 35.88 -3.29
C SER A 978 4.85 36.74 -2.75
N ALA A 979 6.05 36.17 -2.61
CA ALA A 979 7.22 36.94 -2.18
C ALA A 979 7.70 37.86 -3.32
N THR A 980 7.32 39.13 -3.23
CA THR A 980 7.51 40.20 -4.23
C THR A 980 8.78 41.00 -3.94
N THR A 981 9.93 40.34 -3.83
CA THR A 981 11.21 41.06 -3.64
C THR A 981 11.64 41.66 -4.98
N SER A 982 11.58 42.99 -5.10
CA SER A 982 12.04 43.77 -6.26
C SER A 982 13.48 44.28 -6.05
N ILE A 983 14.16 44.64 -7.15
CA ILE A 983 15.49 45.25 -7.10
C ILE A 983 15.47 46.51 -6.21
N ASP A 984 14.41 47.32 -6.24
CA ASP A 984 14.26 48.50 -5.36
C ASP A 984 14.23 48.14 -3.87
N VAL A 985 13.60 47.02 -3.51
CA VAL A 985 13.53 46.52 -2.13
C VAL A 985 14.89 46.00 -1.65
N LEU A 986 15.70 45.44 -2.56
CA LEU A 986 17.09 45.07 -2.31
C LEU A 986 17.98 46.31 -2.16
N MET A 987 17.86 47.29 -3.07
CA MET A 987 18.62 48.56 -3.00
C MET A 987 18.36 49.32 -1.70
N ARG A 988 17.12 49.33 -1.20
CA ARG A 988 16.82 49.89 0.13
C ARG A 988 17.47 49.11 1.28
N ALA A 989 17.61 47.79 1.14
CA ALA A 989 18.26 46.95 2.16
C ALA A 989 19.79 47.09 2.20
N LEU A 990 20.38 47.59 1.11
CA LEU A 990 21.81 47.92 1.02
C LEU A 990 22.16 49.20 1.78
N SER A 991 21.18 49.99 2.28
CA SER A 991 21.36 51.24 3.03
C SER A 991 21.96 51.11 4.45
N VAL A 992 22.64 50.00 4.76
CA VAL A 992 23.24 49.76 6.09
C VAL A 992 24.47 50.63 6.29
N SER A 993 24.51 51.41 7.38
CA SER A 993 25.66 52.23 7.76
C SER A 993 26.92 51.37 7.99
N THR A 994 27.94 51.59 7.17
CA THR A 994 29.24 50.89 7.18
C THR A 994 30.17 51.35 8.32
N SER A 995 29.77 52.36 9.11
CA SER A 995 30.57 52.96 10.19
C SER A 995 30.58 52.18 11.52
N ARG A 996 29.80 51.09 11.63
CA ARG A 996 29.67 50.30 12.88
C ARG A 996 30.41 48.95 12.78
N ARG A 997 31.07 48.52 13.86
CA ARG A 997 31.72 47.18 13.97
C ARG A 997 30.73 46.06 13.59
N GLY A 998 31.15 45.08 12.80
CA GLY A 998 30.28 43.98 12.32
C GLY A 998 29.27 44.38 11.24
N TRP A 999 29.56 45.36 10.39
CA TRP A 999 28.69 45.78 9.29
C TRP A 999 28.55 44.72 8.20
N ARG A 1000 29.62 43.95 7.90
CA ARG A 1000 29.60 42.87 6.89
C ARG A 1000 28.55 41.81 7.20
N GLU A 1001 28.53 41.32 8.43
CA GLU A 1001 27.57 40.31 8.90
C GLU A 1001 26.13 40.84 8.89
N ARG A 1002 25.93 42.10 9.28
CA ARG A 1002 24.61 42.74 9.22
C ARG A 1002 24.11 42.93 7.78
N LEU A 1003 25.01 43.30 6.86
CA LEU A 1003 24.69 43.45 5.44
C LEU A 1003 24.36 42.10 4.79
N LEU A 1004 25.13 41.04 5.08
CA LEU A 1004 24.84 39.68 4.63
C LEU A 1004 23.48 39.19 5.17
N ASN A 1005 23.15 39.49 6.42
CA ASN A 1005 21.86 39.11 7.00
C ASN A 1005 20.67 39.90 6.43
N SER A 1006 20.84 41.19 6.11
CA SER A 1006 19.74 42.05 5.63
C SER A 1006 19.54 42.02 4.12
N ALA A 1007 20.62 42.14 3.36
CA ALA A 1007 20.60 42.19 1.90
C ALA A 1007 20.80 40.80 1.28
N GLY A 1008 21.54 39.90 1.92
CA GLY A 1008 21.79 38.55 1.40
C GLY A 1008 20.53 37.71 1.25
N ARG A 1009 19.62 37.73 2.24
CA ARG A 1009 18.31 37.02 2.13
C ARG A 1009 17.45 37.54 0.97
N LYS A 1010 17.44 38.86 0.77
CA LYS A 1010 16.68 39.49 -0.32
C LYS A 1010 17.29 39.19 -1.69
N LEU A 1011 18.63 39.16 -1.75
CA LEU A 1011 19.35 38.74 -2.95
C LEU A 1011 19.09 37.27 -3.27
N GLU A 1012 19.01 36.41 -2.24
CA GLU A 1012 18.66 35.01 -2.41
C GLU A 1012 17.26 34.82 -2.98
N GLU A 1013 16.25 35.55 -2.47
CA GLU A 1013 14.89 35.52 -3.02
C GLU A 1013 14.84 35.99 -4.48
N LEU A 1014 15.55 37.09 -4.80
CA LEU A 1014 15.66 37.60 -6.17
C LEU A 1014 16.31 36.57 -7.11
N ALA A 1015 17.47 36.04 -6.70
CA ALA A 1015 18.24 35.07 -7.47
C ALA A 1015 17.45 33.79 -7.76
N ARG A 1016 16.73 33.27 -6.77
CA ARG A 1016 15.89 32.07 -6.94
C ARG A 1016 14.83 32.28 -8.03
N ARG A 1017 14.20 33.46 -8.06
CA ARG A 1017 13.19 33.80 -9.08
C ARG A 1017 13.80 33.88 -10.48
N GLU A 1018 14.92 34.60 -10.63
CA GLU A 1018 15.55 34.80 -11.93
C GLU A 1018 16.18 33.51 -12.47
N LEU A 1019 16.84 32.72 -11.61
CA LEU A 1019 17.37 31.41 -11.97
C LEU A 1019 16.25 30.46 -12.46
N ARG A 1020 15.07 30.46 -11.82
CA ARG A 1020 13.94 29.65 -12.33
C ARG A 1020 13.53 30.07 -13.72
N ALA A 1021 13.32 31.37 -13.92
CA ALA A 1021 12.89 31.90 -15.20
C ALA A 1021 13.91 31.60 -16.32
N LEU A 1022 15.20 31.75 -16.03
CA LEU A 1022 16.28 31.38 -16.96
C LEU A 1022 16.33 29.89 -17.26
N TYR A 1023 16.09 29.04 -16.25
CA TYR A 1023 16.03 27.60 -16.48
C TYR A 1023 14.87 27.23 -17.40
N LEU A 1024 13.69 27.81 -17.17
CA LEU A 1024 12.53 27.63 -18.04
C LEU A 1024 12.81 28.15 -19.45
N LEU A 1025 13.46 29.31 -19.58
CA LEU A 1025 13.87 29.84 -20.88
C LEU A 1025 14.79 28.86 -21.61
N SER A 1026 15.76 28.26 -20.91
CA SER A 1026 16.63 27.24 -21.50
C SER A 1026 15.86 26.06 -22.10
N LEU A 1027 14.74 25.67 -21.49
CA LEU A 1027 13.87 24.61 -22.01
C LEU A 1027 13.04 25.08 -23.21
N VAL A 1028 12.68 26.37 -23.27
CA VAL A 1028 11.95 26.96 -24.40
C VAL A 1028 12.84 27.04 -25.64
N VAL A 1029 14.07 27.55 -25.49
CA VAL A 1029 14.93 27.91 -26.62
C VAL A 1029 15.91 26.80 -27.01
N ASP A 1030 16.16 25.84 -26.12
CA ASP A 1030 16.97 24.66 -26.37
C ASP A 1030 16.23 23.36 -25.97
N PRO A 1031 15.13 22.95 -26.61
CA PRO A 1031 14.33 21.82 -26.15
C PRO A 1031 15.02 20.45 -26.30
N LEU A 1032 16.01 20.31 -27.20
CA LEU A 1032 16.70 19.04 -27.49
C LEU A 1032 18.12 18.94 -26.93
N GLY A 1033 18.71 20.03 -26.42
CA GLY A 1033 20.14 20.06 -26.10
C GLY A 1033 21.03 19.94 -27.35
N ASN A 1034 20.45 20.07 -28.55
CA ASN A 1034 21.08 19.85 -29.84
C ASN A 1034 21.12 21.17 -30.61
N VAL A 1035 22.07 22.03 -30.26
CA VAL A 1035 22.63 22.97 -31.23
C VAL A 1035 24.15 22.89 -31.05
N ALA A 1036 24.80 22.57 -32.16
CA ALA A 1036 26.23 22.32 -32.31
C ALA A 1036 27.09 23.54 -31.98
#